data_AF-B3S4B7-F1
#
_entry.id   AF-B3S4B7-F1
#
_cell.length_a   1.000
_cell.length_b   1.000
_cell.length_c   1.000
_cell.angle_alpha   90.00
_cell.angle_beta   90.00
_cell.angle_gamma   90.00
#
_symmetry.space_group_name_H-M   'P 1'
#
loop_
_entity.id
_entity.type
_entity.pdbx_description
1 polymer ?
#
loop_
_entity_poly.entity_id
_entity_poly.type
_entity_poly.pdbx_seq_one_letter_code
_entity_poly.pdbx_strand_id
1 'polypeptide(L)'
;VKQFFRLVNEKPPKIAIFGPVLSVVTESVASVSKYWNLVEISPTSTSMKLTDRKEYPYFFRTAISDISYNPARVAFIKHFNWTRVGIIYEIKDVFLHAINDLQEIFAKNGIVIVSSESFTTHPRDKVARMKSRDVRIILLFAYPVNAIRVFCEAYHQKVYGSKYVWMLPGFFLNNWFINNLNDAKVNCTAENLQEVIEGYIAFKNEVTPRLSEPTLSGYTQEGFKTAFANFSSGKPLVGSYTYAYDAIWALALGLNRTDIILRKQLKNLTLFDYNDTVIPKILINEMNNVSFIGLTDRIVFIDGNRVGSVIVMQYQKNTFANYTIQTGNYNYFKDKLTLGVKGNTIKWQGSFAPVDVERIEIEEIFISSPVFTLFACLAGIGIALCAAFIFLNVSKQHDRLIKMSSPKINIVMLLGSILCYISVLFFGLDSKAVGIRSMPIFCHSAAWTICLGFTLGFGALFWKTWRVYSIYRNKTKRSIIIKDKSLIGKIFALTIFDAVIMILWHIIDPIYTKQVTLNPKLETNAAVITRSVAIICVSNYMTIWMVVIYCWKFLLIVFGAFLAWETRHVTIPELNDSKLIGLCIYNVFVLCVTGVLLTAVVTADPITSYCLIASFIVFCTSVTIIVIFVPKVSHSNKYLTKFPILFYSS
;
A
#
# COMPACT_ATOMS: atom_id res chain seq x y z
N VAL A 1 21.78 1.62 53.24
CA VAL A 1 21.68 0.30 53.91
C VAL A 1 22.20 0.30 55.35
N LYS A 2 23.45 0.68 55.67
CA LYS A 2 23.94 0.73 57.08
C LYS A 2 23.02 1.50 58.05
N GLN A 3 22.54 2.67 57.64
CA GLN A 3 21.59 3.45 58.45
C GLN A 3 20.23 2.77 58.64
N PHE A 4 19.77 1.99 57.65
CA PHE A 4 18.54 1.22 57.77
C PHE A 4 18.65 0.17 58.90
N PHE A 5 19.74 -0.62 58.90
CA PHE A 5 19.97 -1.59 59.98
C PHE A 5 20.09 -0.92 61.35
N ARG A 6 20.72 0.25 61.42
CA ARG A 6 20.77 1.02 62.68
C ARG A 6 19.37 1.37 63.19
N LEU A 7 18.52 1.94 62.31
CA LEU A 7 17.17 2.38 62.67
C LEU A 7 16.25 1.23 63.06
N VAL A 8 16.37 0.07 62.40
CA VAL A 8 15.55 -1.12 62.68
C VAL A 8 15.95 -1.78 64.01
N ASN A 9 17.22 -1.68 64.39
CA ASN A 9 17.70 -2.21 65.67
C ASN A 9 17.40 -1.27 66.86
N GLU A 10 17.02 -0.02 66.60
CA GLU A 10 16.68 0.98 67.63
C GLU A 10 15.19 0.91 68.02
N LYS A 11 14.89 0.68 69.30
CA LYS A 11 13.52 0.79 69.82
C LYS A 11 12.95 2.22 69.66
N PRO A 12 11.62 2.39 69.51
CA PRO A 12 10.60 1.33 69.34
C PRO A 12 10.63 0.72 67.93
N PRO A 13 10.02 -0.46 67.70
CA PRO A 13 9.84 -1.03 66.36
C PRO A 13 9.23 0.00 65.39
N LYS A 14 9.77 0.07 64.18
CA LYS A 14 9.26 0.97 63.13
C LYS A 14 8.15 0.25 62.37
N ILE A 15 7.05 0.94 62.03
CA ILE A 15 5.91 0.30 61.35
C ILE A 15 5.97 0.40 59.81
N ALA A 16 6.67 1.41 59.30
CA ALA A 16 6.82 1.70 57.88
C ALA A 16 8.09 2.50 57.62
N ILE A 17 8.53 2.52 56.37
CA ILE A 17 9.68 3.28 55.90
C ILE A 17 9.17 4.39 54.97
N PHE A 18 9.57 5.62 55.27
CA PHE A 18 9.38 6.75 54.37
C PHE A 18 10.71 7.14 53.71
N GLY A 19 10.72 7.20 52.37
CA GLY A 19 11.96 7.19 51.58
C GLY A 19 12.47 5.77 51.35
N PRO A 20 13.72 5.58 50.89
CA PRO A 20 14.69 6.58 50.43
C PRO A 20 14.25 7.35 49.18
N VAL A 21 14.93 8.46 48.89
CA VAL A 21 14.61 9.38 47.78
C VAL A 21 15.29 8.94 46.46
N LEU A 22 16.54 8.47 46.53
CA LEU A 22 17.31 8.05 45.36
C LEU A 22 17.01 6.60 45.00
N SER A 23 16.68 6.34 43.73
CA SER A 23 16.26 5.02 43.26
C SER A 23 17.23 3.88 43.59
N VAL A 24 18.54 4.09 43.44
CA VAL A 24 19.56 3.07 43.75
C VAL A 24 19.54 2.69 45.23
N VAL A 25 19.31 3.68 46.10
CA VAL A 25 19.22 3.44 47.55
C VAL A 25 17.89 2.78 47.89
N THR A 26 16.80 3.20 47.25
CA THR A 26 15.46 2.59 47.39
C THR A 26 15.48 1.12 46.99
N GLU A 27 16.06 0.75 45.84
CA GLU A 27 16.25 -0.66 45.44
C GLU A 27 16.98 -1.48 46.49
N SER A 28 18.05 -0.91 47.06
CA SER A 28 18.85 -1.58 48.08
C SER A 28 18.13 -1.72 49.43
N VAL A 29 17.24 -0.79 49.79
CA VAL A 29 16.49 -0.86 51.04
C VAL A 29 15.25 -1.73 50.87
N ALA A 30 14.49 -1.57 49.78
CA ALA A 30 13.28 -2.33 49.48
C ALA A 30 13.53 -3.84 49.31
N SER A 31 14.69 -4.24 48.78
CA SER A 31 15.09 -5.65 48.67
C SER A 31 15.35 -6.32 50.03
N VAL A 32 15.62 -5.52 51.07
CA VAL A 32 15.98 -6.01 52.41
C VAL A 32 14.85 -5.77 53.42
N SER A 33 14.09 -4.69 53.28
CA SER A 33 13.00 -4.32 54.20
C SER A 33 11.88 -5.37 54.27
N LYS A 34 11.74 -6.19 53.23
CA LYS A 34 10.81 -7.34 53.20
C LYS A 34 11.04 -8.36 54.31
N TYR A 35 12.27 -8.51 54.81
CA TYR A 35 12.59 -9.45 55.89
C TYR A 35 12.14 -8.95 57.28
N TRP A 36 11.84 -7.66 57.42
CA TRP A 36 11.24 -7.05 58.62
C TRP A 36 9.75 -6.75 58.44
N ASN A 37 9.14 -7.24 57.35
CA ASN A 37 7.75 -6.98 56.97
C ASN A 37 7.39 -5.48 56.97
N LEU A 38 8.33 -4.63 56.54
CA LEU A 38 8.16 -3.18 56.54
C LEU A 38 7.60 -2.68 55.21
N VAL A 39 6.46 -1.98 55.25
CA VAL A 39 5.93 -1.24 54.10
C VAL A 39 6.78 0.00 53.86
N GLU A 40 7.26 0.14 52.63
CA GLU A 40 8.14 1.24 52.22
C GLU A 40 7.43 2.13 51.20
N ILE A 41 7.45 3.44 51.40
CA ILE A 41 6.97 4.42 50.42
C ILE A 41 8.05 5.43 50.05
N SER A 42 8.50 5.37 48.79
CA SER A 42 9.45 6.34 48.25
C SER A 42 8.72 7.50 47.55
N PRO A 43 9.06 8.76 47.86
CA PRO A 43 8.41 9.89 47.23
C PRO A 43 8.91 10.15 45.79
N THR A 44 10.14 9.75 45.46
CA THR A 44 10.83 10.22 44.25
C THR A 44 11.47 9.11 43.42
N SER A 45 11.44 7.87 43.88
CA SER A 45 12.08 6.78 43.13
C SER A 45 11.30 6.40 41.86
N THR A 46 11.94 6.58 40.72
CA THR A 46 11.39 6.29 39.39
C THR A 46 11.95 5.02 38.75
N SER A 47 12.78 4.25 39.46
CA SER A 47 13.35 3.02 38.89
C SER A 47 12.28 2.00 38.56
N MET A 48 12.37 1.44 37.35
CA MET A 48 11.40 0.48 36.84
C MET A 48 11.56 -0.91 37.47
N LYS A 49 12.72 -1.23 38.05
CA LYS A 49 12.94 -2.50 38.79
C LYS A 49 11.99 -2.66 39.98
N LEU A 50 11.70 -1.54 40.65
CA LEU A 50 10.86 -1.49 41.85
C LEU A 50 9.38 -1.85 41.59
N THR A 51 9.00 -2.03 40.32
CA THR A 51 7.67 -2.53 39.93
C THR A 51 7.53 -4.05 40.12
N ASP A 52 8.63 -4.80 40.20
CA ASP A 52 8.57 -6.25 40.41
C ASP A 52 8.09 -6.59 41.83
N ARG A 53 6.83 -7.02 41.94
CA ARG A 53 6.20 -7.39 43.22
C ARG A 53 6.75 -8.69 43.80
N LYS A 54 7.42 -9.53 43.01
CA LYS A 54 8.09 -10.73 43.54
C LYS A 54 9.31 -10.33 44.36
N GLU A 55 10.08 -9.36 43.86
CA GLU A 55 11.27 -8.89 44.55
C GLU A 55 10.97 -7.83 45.62
N TYR A 56 10.02 -6.92 45.35
CA TYR A 56 9.67 -5.77 46.18
C TYR A 56 8.18 -5.78 46.62
N PRO A 57 7.73 -6.79 47.40
CA PRO A 57 6.31 -6.98 47.73
C PRO A 57 5.71 -5.88 48.60
N TYR A 58 6.53 -5.17 49.38
CA TYR A 58 6.11 -4.14 50.35
C TYR A 58 6.32 -2.70 49.86
N PHE A 59 6.74 -2.51 48.61
CA PHE A 59 7.14 -1.21 48.10
C PHE A 59 5.98 -0.41 47.48
N PHE A 60 5.96 0.89 47.73
CA PHE A 60 5.06 1.89 47.16
C PHE A 60 5.83 3.14 46.74
N ARG A 61 5.29 3.91 45.78
CA ARG A 61 5.87 5.20 45.40
C ARG A 61 4.85 6.20 44.88
N THR A 62 5.04 7.49 45.24
CA THR A 62 4.22 8.58 44.68
C THR A 62 4.83 9.22 43.44
N ALA A 63 6.11 8.98 43.16
CA ALA A 63 6.69 9.30 41.86
C ALA A 63 6.13 8.36 40.78
N ILE A 64 5.85 8.93 39.61
CA ILE A 64 5.37 8.17 38.46
C ILE A 64 6.58 7.66 37.67
N SER A 65 6.63 6.35 37.43
CA SER A 65 7.62 5.72 36.57
C SER A 65 7.21 5.74 35.11
N ASP A 66 8.19 5.59 34.22
CA ASP A 66 7.96 5.56 32.78
C ASP A 66 7.02 4.42 32.32
N ILE A 67 7.01 3.28 33.04
CA ILE A 67 6.05 2.18 32.82
C ILE A 67 4.60 2.68 32.88
N SER A 68 4.30 3.59 33.82
CA SER A 68 2.94 4.13 33.99
C SER A 68 2.48 4.97 32.79
N TYR A 69 3.36 5.31 31.85
CA TYR A 69 3.03 6.02 30.61
C TYR A 69 2.70 5.08 29.44
N ASN A 70 2.92 3.77 29.57
CA ASN A 70 2.66 2.80 28.51
C ASN A 70 1.20 2.77 28.02
N PRO A 71 0.18 2.85 28.89
CA PRO A 71 -1.22 2.98 28.44
C PRO A 71 -1.45 4.22 27.56
N ALA A 72 -0.80 5.35 27.88
CA ALA A 72 -0.88 6.56 27.06
C ALA A 72 -0.22 6.37 25.67
N ARG A 73 0.91 5.63 25.61
CA ARG A 73 1.56 5.27 24.33
C ARG A 73 0.64 4.42 23.46
N VAL A 74 -0.01 3.41 24.05
CA VAL A 74 -0.99 2.57 23.36
C VAL A 74 -2.16 3.39 22.84
N ALA A 75 -2.75 4.25 23.69
CA ALA A 75 -3.87 5.10 23.29
C ALA A 75 -3.48 6.06 22.14
N PHE A 76 -2.25 6.58 22.16
CA PHE A 76 -1.71 7.43 21.11
C PHE A 76 -1.54 6.66 19.79
N ILE A 77 -0.94 5.47 19.84
CA ILE A 77 -0.76 4.59 18.66
C ILE A 77 -2.12 4.23 18.05
N LYS A 78 -3.10 3.85 18.88
CA LYS A 78 -4.46 3.53 18.43
C LYS A 78 -5.19 4.72 17.82
N HIS A 79 -4.99 5.93 18.34
CA HIS A 79 -5.63 7.13 17.82
C HIS A 79 -5.30 7.38 16.34
N PHE A 80 -4.08 7.04 15.91
CA PHE A 80 -3.64 7.15 14.52
C PHE A 80 -3.80 5.87 13.69
N ASN A 81 -4.51 4.86 14.22
CA ASN A 81 -4.70 3.55 13.58
C ASN A 81 -3.38 2.83 13.23
N TRP A 82 -2.32 3.07 13.98
CA TRP A 82 -1.07 2.36 13.80
C TRP A 82 -1.12 1.01 14.51
N THR A 83 -0.64 -0.01 13.81
CA THR A 83 -0.61 -1.41 14.26
C THR A 83 0.80 -1.98 14.28
N ARG A 84 1.75 -1.33 13.59
CA ARG A 84 3.14 -1.76 13.47
C ARG A 84 4.09 -0.77 14.10
N VAL A 85 4.91 -1.24 15.03
CA VAL A 85 5.92 -0.44 15.73
C VAL A 85 7.27 -1.14 15.75
N GLY A 86 8.34 -0.38 15.96
CA GLY A 86 9.63 -0.93 16.36
C GLY A 86 10.19 -0.25 17.59
N ILE A 87 11.09 -0.94 18.27
CA ILE A 87 11.67 -0.49 19.55
C ILE A 87 13.19 -0.53 19.42
N ILE A 88 13.86 0.59 19.69
CA ILE A 88 15.31 0.66 19.89
C ILE A 88 15.57 0.99 21.35
N TYR A 89 16.48 0.26 22.00
CA TYR A 89 16.78 0.52 23.40
C TYR A 89 18.22 0.25 23.80
N GLU A 90 18.71 1.08 24.71
CA GLU A 90 19.99 0.89 25.38
C GLU A 90 19.86 -0.25 26.40
N ILE A 91 20.85 -1.15 26.48
CA ILE A 91 20.87 -2.24 27.45
C ILE A 91 21.16 -1.66 28.85
N LYS A 92 20.09 -1.23 29.51
CA LYS A 92 20.03 -0.85 30.92
C LYS A 92 18.81 -1.52 31.53
N ASP A 93 18.96 -2.02 32.75
CA ASP A 93 17.88 -2.70 33.46
C ASP A 93 16.60 -1.88 33.53
N VAL A 94 16.74 -0.56 33.72
CA VAL A 94 15.64 0.40 33.74
C VAL A 94 14.81 0.29 32.46
N PHE A 95 15.43 0.33 31.27
CA PHE A 95 14.70 0.25 30.00
C PHE A 95 14.16 -1.15 29.69
N LEU A 96 14.85 -2.21 30.11
CA LEU A 96 14.38 -3.59 29.93
C LEU A 96 13.01 -3.84 30.55
N HIS A 97 12.77 -3.33 31.76
CA HIS A 97 11.47 -3.46 32.42
C HIS A 97 10.34 -2.72 31.69
N ALA A 98 10.58 -1.51 31.19
CA ALA A 98 9.59 -0.78 30.36
C ALA A 98 9.21 -1.56 29.10
N ILE A 99 10.18 -2.22 28.48
CA ILE A 99 9.99 -2.91 27.20
C ILE A 99 9.24 -4.22 27.38
N ASN A 100 9.53 -4.97 28.44
CA ASN A 100 8.79 -6.19 28.76
C ASN A 100 7.31 -5.88 29.02
N ASP A 101 7.02 -4.80 29.76
CA ASP A 101 5.63 -4.33 29.96
C ASP A 101 4.99 -3.89 28.64
N LEU A 102 5.71 -3.14 27.79
CA LEU A 102 5.23 -2.75 26.46
C LEU A 102 4.92 -3.94 25.56
N GLN A 103 5.75 -5.00 25.59
CA GLN A 103 5.50 -6.22 24.82
C GLN A 103 4.16 -6.87 25.21
N GLU A 104 3.90 -6.99 26.51
CA GLU A 104 2.65 -7.54 27.01
C GLU A 104 1.46 -6.66 26.65
N ILE A 105 1.57 -5.35 26.85
CA ILE A 105 0.48 -4.42 26.60
C ILE A 105 0.19 -4.28 25.10
N PHE A 106 1.20 -4.29 24.23
CA PHE A 106 1.03 -4.24 22.78
C PHE A 106 0.36 -5.51 22.26
N ALA A 107 0.76 -6.68 22.76
CA ALA A 107 0.12 -7.95 22.40
C ALA A 107 -1.38 -7.95 22.78
N LYS A 108 -1.73 -7.49 23.99
CA LYS A 108 -3.13 -7.36 24.43
C LYS A 108 -3.96 -6.39 23.58
N ASN A 109 -3.31 -5.46 22.89
CA ASN A 109 -3.95 -4.38 22.14
C ASN A 109 -3.86 -4.54 20.62
N GLY A 110 -3.39 -5.69 20.11
CA GLY A 110 -3.27 -5.97 18.67
C GLY A 110 -2.17 -5.16 17.96
N ILE A 111 -1.18 -4.65 18.70
CA ILE A 111 -0.04 -3.90 18.15
C ILE A 111 1.14 -4.87 18.00
N VAL A 112 1.70 -4.95 16.79
CA VAL A 112 2.81 -5.86 16.46
C VAL A 112 4.14 -5.10 16.51
N ILE A 113 5.09 -5.65 17.27
CA ILE A 113 6.48 -5.20 17.27
C ILE A 113 7.21 -5.87 16.11
N VAL A 114 7.45 -5.12 15.02
CA VAL A 114 8.10 -5.59 13.80
C VAL A 114 9.59 -5.83 14.01
N SER A 115 10.21 -5.01 14.85
CA SER A 115 11.62 -5.10 15.19
C SER A 115 11.85 -4.59 16.61
N SER A 116 12.64 -5.32 17.39
CA SER A 116 13.06 -4.94 18.74
C SER A 116 14.58 -5.06 18.82
N GLU A 117 15.26 -3.94 19.00
CA GLU A 117 16.70 -3.81 18.81
C GLU A 117 17.36 -3.25 20.07
N SER A 118 18.20 -4.07 20.70
CA SER A 118 18.99 -3.68 21.86
C SER A 118 20.41 -3.28 21.46
N PHE A 119 21.02 -2.33 22.17
CA PHE A 119 22.42 -1.95 21.96
C PHE A 119 23.16 -1.61 23.26
N THR A 120 24.45 -1.97 23.30
CA THR A 120 25.44 -1.51 24.29
C THR A 120 26.44 -0.55 23.67
N THR A 121 26.77 -0.75 22.39
CA THR A 121 27.77 0.00 21.62
C THR A 121 27.10 0.71 20.43
N HIS A 122 27.80 0.88 19.30
CA HIS A 122 27.34 1.68 18.17
C HIS A 122 25.97 1.21 17.61
N PRO A 123 24.98 2.11 17.45
CA PRO A 123 23.61 1.73 17.07
C PRO A 123 23.36 1.62 15.55
N ARG A 124 24.40 1.73 14.71
CA ARG A 124 24.28 1.77 13.24
C ARG A 124 23.44 0.62 12.66
N ASP A 125 23.76 -0.61 13.02
CA ASP A 125 23.06 -1.79 12.50
C ASP A 125 21.61 -1.89 13.00
N LYS A 126 21.32 -1.27 14.15
CA LYS A 126 19.99 -1.24 14.77
C LYS A 126 19.05 -0.38 13.94
N VAL A 127 19.53 0.81 13.55
CA VAL A 127 18.83 1.71 12.64
C VAL A 127 18.70 1.09 11.25
N ALA A 128 19.74 0.41 10.76
CA ALA A 128 19.69 -0.27 9.47
C ALA A 128 18.62 -1.35 9.43
N ARG A 129 18.46 -2.12 10.52
CA ARG A 129 17.38 -3.12 10.64
C ARG A 129 16.00 -2.49 10.65
N MET A 130 15.80 -1.36 11.34
CA MET A 130 14.52 -0.62 11.29
C MET A 130 14.17 -0.22 9.85
N LYS A 131 15.14 0.33 9.11
CA LYS A 131 14.96 0.70 7.71
C LYS A 131 14.66 -0.51 6.82
N SER A 132 15.40 -1.60 6.96
CA SER A 132 15.23 -2.81 6.13
C SER A 132 13.86 -3.48 6.30
N ARG A 133 13.24 -3.34 7.49
CA ARG A 133 11.94 -3.91 7.81
C ARG A 133 10.77 -2.92 7.64
N ASP A 134 11.03 -1.75 7.04
CA ASP A 134 10.07 -0.66 6.85
C ASP A 134 9.35 -0.28 8.15
N VAL A 135 10.12 -0.09 9.24
CA VAL A 135 9.58 0.36 10.51
C VAL A 135 9.48 1.89 10.52
N ARG A 136 8.25 2.40 10.63
CA ARG A 136 7.94 3.83 10.56
C ARG A 136 7.65 4.47 11.91
N ILE A 137 7.02 3.73 12.83
CA ILE A 137 6.72 4.18 14.19
C ILE A 137 7.75 3.57 15.15
N ILE A 138 8.66 4.38 15.68
CA ILE A 138 9.84 3.93 16.41
C ILE A 138 9.83 4.47 17.84
N LEU A 139 9.87 3.57 18.82
CA LEU A 139 10.06 3.91 20.23
C LEU A 139 11.54 3.81 20.59
N LEU A 140 12.12 4.87 21.15
CA LEU A 140 13.52 4.92 21.55
C LEU A 140 13.65 5.06 23.07
N PHE A 141 14.25 4.07 23.72
CA PHE A 141 14.57 4.08 25.15
C PHE A 141 16.08 4.14 25.38
N ALA A 142 16.63 5.33 25.57
CA ALA A 142 18.05 5.55 25.82
C ALA A 142 18.29 6.83 26.63
N TYR A 143 19.45 6.94 27.26
CA TYR A 143 19.88 8.22 27.85
C TYR A 143 20.30 9.24 26.77
N PRO A 144 20.33 10.56 27.07
CA PRO A 144 20.65 11.63 26.10
C PRO A 144 21.84 11.36 25.18
N VAL A 145 22.99 10.99 25.75
CA VAL A 145 24.22 10.71 24.99
C VAL A 145 24.02 9.59 23.97
N ASN A 146 23.35 8.50 24.35
CA ASN A 146 23.12 7.36 23.48
C ASN A 146 21.96 7.59 22.49
N ALA A 147 20.95 8.39 22.87
CA ALA A 147 19.91 8.82 21.96
C ALA A 147 20.50 9.66 20.80
N ILE A 148 21.45 10.56 21.07
CA ILE A 148 22.18 11.32 20.03
C ILE A 148 22.89 10.38 19.05
N ARG A 149 23.54 9.32 19.56
CA ARG A 149 24.20 8.31 18.70
C ARG A 149 23.21 7.62 17.77
N VAL A 150 22.03 7.25 18.27
CA VAL A 150 20.96 6.66 17.44
C VAL A 150 20.46 7.65 16.39
N PHE A 151 20.21 8.91 16.78
CA PHE A 151 19.71 9.92 15.84
C PHE A 151 20.73 10.33 14.79
N CYS A 152 22.02 10.37 15.11
CA CYS A 152 23.06 10.61 14.11
C CYS A 152 23.11 9.49 13.06
N GLU A 153 22.97 8.23 13.48
CA GLU A 153 22.85 7.10 12.54
C GLU A 153 21.55 7.15 11.74
N ALA A 154 20.43 7.56 12.35
CA ALA A 154 19.16 7.77 11.65
C ALA A 154 19.25 8.87 10.58
N TYR A 155 20.00 9.94 10.85
CA TYR A 155 20.28 10.99 9.86
C TYR A 155 21.04 10.42 8.65
N HIS A 156 22.19 9.77 8.88
CA HIS A 156 23.00 9.20 7.80
C HIS A 156 22.26 8.14 6.97
N GLN A 157 21.35 7.40 7.60
CA GLN A 157 20.57 6.35 6.94
C GLN A 157 19.22 6.84 6.40
N LYS A 158 18.87 8.12 6.56
CA LYS A 158 17.59 8.73 6.14
C LYS A 158 16.36 8.08 6.78
N VAL A 159 16.45 7.77 8.09
CA VAL A 159 15.35 7.25 8.93
C VAL A 159 14.72 8.42 9.71
N TYR A 160 14.23 9.40 8.95
CA TYR A 160 13.55 10.62 9.42
C TYR A 160 12.71 11.20 8.28
N GLY A 161 11.99 12.30 8.53
CA GLY A 161 11.12 12.89 7.53
C GLY A 161 9.64 12.57 7.80
N SER A 162 8.79 12.95 6.84
CA SER A 162 7.33 12.73 6.90
C SER A 162 6.90 11.27 6.91
N LYS A 163 7.83 10.31 6.74
CA LYS A 163 7.56 8.87 6.78
C LYS A 163 7.76 8.24 8.16
N TYR A 164 8.44 8.91 9.09
CA TYR A 164 8.83 8.32 10.39
C TYR A 164 8.30 9.11 11.58
N VAL A 165 8.01 8.41 12.67
CA VAL A 165 7.64 8.99 13.96
C VAL A 165 8.53 8.41 15.04
N TRP A 166 9.22 9.28 15.78
CA TRP A 166 10.03 8.90 16.94
C TRP A 166 9.27 9.18 18.24
N MET A 167 9.19 8.19 19.12
CA MET A 167 8.61 8.30 20.45
C MET A 167 9.68 8.11 21.53
N LEU A 168 9.79 9.06 22.45
CA LEU A 168 10.82 9.11 23.47
C LEU A 168 10.21 9.13 24.90
N PRO A 169 10.98 8.72 25.92
CA PRO A 169 10.71 9.05 27.31
C PRO A 169 10.53 10.56 27.56
N GLY A 170 9.77 10.92 28.59
CA GLY A 170 9.47 12.32 28.91
C GLY A 170 10.52 13.10 29.69
N PHE A 171 11.65 12.48 30.04
CA PHE A 171 12.68 13.09 30.88
C PHE A 171 13.67 13.98 30.11
N PHE A 172 13.61 14.00 28.78
CA PHE A 172 14.47 14.88 27.98
C PHE A 172 14.11 16.35 28.22
N LEU A 173 15.09 17.13 28.67
CA LEU A 173 14.95 18.56 28.91
C LEU A 173 14.97 19.33 27.58
N ASN A 174 14.56 20.60 27.62
CA ASN A 174 14.75 21.48 26.46
C ASN A 174 16.24 21.56 26.10
N ASN A 175 16.56 21.58 24.81
CA ASN A 175 17.93 21.62 24.28
C ASN A 175 18.84 20.44 24.70
N TRP A 176 18.26 19.32 25.15
CA TRP A 176 19.04 18.15 25.58
C TRP A 176 20.05 17.67 24.52
N PHE A 177 19.69 17.68 23.24
CA PHE A 177 20.55 17.19 22.16
C PHE A 177 21.73 18.13 21.88
N ILE A 178 21.56 19.44 22.10
CA ILE A 178 22.62 20.45 21.98
C ILE A 178 23.60 20.30 23.14
N ASN A 179 23.07 20.23 24.36
CA ASN A 179 23.88 20.22 25.58
C ASN A 179 24.74 18.96 25.71
N ASN A 180 24.29 17.83 25.14
CA ASN A 180 24.98 16.54 25.24
C ASN A 180 25.74 16.17 23.95
N LEU A 181 25.80 17.06 22.95
CA LEU A 181 26.37 16.77 21.63
C LEU A 181 27.86 16.40 21.71
N ASN A 182 28.63 17.19 22.46
CA ASN A 182 30.07 16.98 22.64
C ASN A 182 30.37 15.64 23.33
N ASP A 183 29.54 15.24 24.30
CA ASP A 183 29.71 13.99 25.05
C ASP A 183 29.39 12.75 24.20
N ALA A 184 28.50 12.89 23.21
CA ALA A 184 28.12 11.80 22.33
C ALA A 184 29.27 11.34 21.42
N LYS A 185 30.21 12.24 21.09
CA LYS A 185 31.36 12.01 20.19
C LYS A 185 30.92 11.46 18.82
N VAL A 186 29.97 12.13 18.19
CA VAL A 186 29.37 11.74 16.89
C VAL A 186 29.77 12.70 15.78
N ASN A 187 29.73 12.24 14.52
CA ASN A 187 30.00 13.06 13.34
C ASN A 187 28.73 13.72 12.77
N CYS A 188 27.92 14.33 13.65
CA CYS A 188 26.70 15.04 13.27
C CYS A 188 26.65 16.42 13.95
N THR A 189 26.13 17.42 13.25
CA THR A 189 25.89 18.75 13.82
C THR A 189 24.54 18.82 14.51
N ALA A 190 24.29 19.90 15.26
CA ALA A 190 22.99 20.13 15.90
C ALA A 190 21.85 20.24 14.87
N GLU A 191 22.13 20.82 13.69
CA GLU A 191 21.17 20.95 12.59
C GLU A 191 20.80 19.58 12.01
N ASN A 192 21.79 18.71 11.78
CA ASN A 192 21.55 17.34 11.30
C ASN A 192 20.65 16.56 12.28
N LEU A 193 20.91 16.67 13.58
CA LEU A 193 20.09 16.03 14.60
C LEU A 193 18.70 16.66 14.67
N GLN A 194 18.60 17.97 14.50
CA GLN A 194 17.32 18.68 14.53
C GLN A 194 16.37 18.20 13.42
N GLU A 195 16.88 17.82 12.24
CA GLU A 195 16.05 17.22 11.18
C GLU A 195 15.41 15.88 11.60
N VAL A 196 16.14 15.08 12.38
CA VAL A 196 15.68 13.75 12.81
C VAL A 196 14.67 13.83 13.94
N ILE A 197 14.94 14.69 14.92
CA ILE A 197 14.10 14.83 16.11
C ILE A 197 12.86 15.70 15.83
N GLU A 198 12.80 16.42 14.71
CA GLU A 198 11.65 17.26 14.41
C GLU A 198 10.34 16.46 14.45
N GLY A 199 9.38 16.87 15.28
CA GLY A 199 8.11 16.18 15.44
C GLY A 199 8.11 14.97 16.37
N TYR A 200 9.21 14.66 17.08
CA TYR A 200 9.22 13.55 18.05
C TYR A 200 8.17 13.73 19.14
N ILE A 201 7.59 12.62 19.59
CA ILE A 201 6.56 12.57 20.64
C ILE A 201 7.18 12.08 21.94
N ALA A 202 6.83 12.71 23.06
CA ALA A 202 7.26 12.26 24.39
C ALA A 202 6.13 12.26 25.40
N PHE A 203 6.25 11.39 26.40
CA PHE A 203 5.22 11.15 27.41
C PHE A 203 5.80 11.43 28.80
N LYS A 204 5.18 12.34 29.54
CA LYS A 204 5.59 12.71 30.91
C LYS A 204 4.39 12.92 31.81
N ASN A 205 4.60 12.99 33.11
CA ASN A 205 3.55 13.33 34.05
C ASN A 205 3.25 14.84 34.12
N GLU A 206 2.04 15.16 34.57
CA GLU A 206 1.63 16.52 34.92
C GLU A 206 2.11 16.85 36.34
N VAL A 207 3.27 17.52 36.45
CA VAL A 207 3.90 17.82 37.76
C VAL A 207 3.17 18.97 38.49
N THR A 208 2.41 19.79 37.77
CA THR A 208 1.70 20.95 38.31
C THR A 208 0.34 21.10 37.66
N PRO A 209 -0.67 20.32 38.06
CA PRO A 209 -2.04 20.74 37.82
C PRO A 209 -2.25 22.01 38.66
N ARG A 210 -2.69 23.11 38.03
CA ARG A 210 -3.26 24.23 38.80
C ARG A 210 -4.60 23.75 39.34
N LEU A 211 -4.56 23.00 40.43
CA LEU A 211 -5.75 22.68 41.20
C LEU A 211 -6.25 23.99 41.79
N SER A 212 -7.29 24.55 41.16
CA SER A 212 -8.01 25.71 41.67
C SER A 212 -8.75 25.37 42.98
N GLU A 213 -9.05 24.08 43.18
CA GLU A 213 -9.72 23.58 44.37
C GLU A 213 -8.71 23.13 45.45
N PRO A 214 -9.03 23.33 46.75
CA PRO A 214 -8.21 22.82 47.84
C PRO A 214 -8.09 21.29 47.82
N THR A 215 -6.89 20.80 48.13
CA THR A 215 -6.63 19.36 48.31
C THR A 215 -7.18 18.84 49.64
N LEU A 216 -7.02 17.55 49.92
CA LEU A 216 -7.48 16.94 51.19
C LEU A 216 -6.95 17.67 52.44
N SER A 217 -5.76 18.27 52.36
CA SER A 217 -5.16 19.02 53.46
C SER A 217 -5.69 20.44 53.63
N GLY A 218 -6.66 20.86 52.80
CA GLY A 218 -7.19 22.23 52.77
C GLY A 218 -6.30 23.25 52.05
N TYR A 219 -5.17 22.83 51.49
CA TYR A 219 -4.26 23.71 50.73
C TYR A 219 -4.40 23.50 49.22
N THR A 220 -4.35 24.59 48.45
CA THR A 220 -3.99 24.56 47.03
C THR A 220 -2.47 24.47 46.88
N GLN A 221 -1.96 24.19 45.68
CA GLN A 221 -0.50 24.11 45.46
C GLN A 221 0.20 25.45 45.73
N GLU A 222 -0.41 26.58 45.36
CA GLU A 222 0.10 27.91 45.66
C GLU A 222 -0.06 28.26 47.15
N GLY A 223 -1.22 27.92 47.75
CA GLY A 223 -1.45 28.10 49.18
C GLY A 223 -0.43 27.36 50.04
N PHE A 224 -0.08 26.13 49.66
CA PHE A 224 0.96 25.35 50.35
C PHE A 224 2.35 26.00 50.24
N LYS A 225 2.72 26.51 49.05
CA LYS A 225 3.99 27.22 48.86
C LYS A 225 4.08 28.44 49.78
N THR A 226 3.02 29.24 49.86
CA THR A 226 2.95 30.42 50.72
C THR A 226 3.01 30.04 52.20
N ALA A 227 2.25 29.02 52.62
CA ALA A 227 2.27 28.52 53.99
C ALA A 227 3.66 28.01 54.40
N PHE A 228 4.34 27.28 53.50
CA PHE A 228 5.69 26.80 53.76
C PHE A 228 6.72 27.93 53.79
N ALA A 229 6.61 28.93 52.91
CA ALA A 229 7.48 30.10 52.93
C ALA A 229 7.39 30.83 54.28
N ASN A 230 6.18 30.97 54.83
CA ASN A 230 5.97 31.52 56.17
C ASN A 230 6.60 30.65 57.26
N PHE A 231 6.40 29.33 57.21
CA PHE A 231 6.96 28.38 58.18
C PHE A 231 8.50 28.33 58.17
N SER A 232 9.10 28.39 56.99
CA SER A 232 10.55 28.21 56.79
C SER A 232 11.34 29.52 56.85
N SER A 233 10.70 30.62 57.29
CA SER A 233 11.28 31.96 57.33
C SER A 233 11.85 32.40 55.97
N GLY A 234 11.10 32.15 54.90
CA GLY A 234 11.45 32.58 53.54
C GLY A 234 12.41 31.66 52.78
N LYS A 235 12.77 30.48 53.32
CA LYS A 235 13.58 29.52 52.56
C LYS A 235 12.78 28.94 51.38
N PRO A 236 13.34 28.93 50.16
CA PRO A 236 12.62 28.42 49.00
C PRO A 236 12.44 26.91 49.09
N LEU A 237 11.27 26.42 48.64
CA LEU A 237 11.05 25.01 48.39
C LEU A 237 11.89 24.58 47.18
N VAL A 238 12.76 23.59 47.37
CA VAL A 238 13.61 23.04 46.31
C VAL A 238 13.26 21.57 46.10
N GLY A 239 13.29 21.14 44.83
CA GLY A 239 13.14 19.74 44.46
C GLY A 239 11.69 19.25 44.45
N SER A 240 11.53 17.93 44.60
CA SER A 240 10.28 17.17 44.42
C SER A 240 9.44 17.10 45.71
N TYR A 241 9.30 18.22 46.42
CA TYR A 241 8.63 18.28 47.73
C TYR A 241 7.14 17.90 47.68
N THR A 242 6.47 18.15 46.56
CA THR A 242 5.04 17.83 46.38
C THR A 242 4.79 16.32 46.47
N TYR A 243 5.68 15.50 45.88
CA TYR A 243 5.57 14.04 45.99
C TYR A 243 5.85 13.52 47.40
N ALA A 244 6.75 14.18 48.14
CA ALA A 244 7.03 13.86 49.53
C ALA A 244 5.83 14.15 50.43
N TYR A 245 5.18 15.30 50.20
CA TYR A 245 3.95 15.67 50.87
C TYR A 245 2.84 14.63 50.66
N ASP A 246 2.59 14.28 49.39
CA ASP A 246 1.57 13.32 49.02
C ASP A 246 1.89 11.91 49.53
N ALA A 247 3.17 11.51 49.59
CA ALA A 247 3.58 10.21 50.12
C ALA A 247 3.31 10.06 51.62
N ILE A 248 3.58 11.10 52.42
CA ILE A 248 3.25 11.08 53.85
C ILE A 248 1.75 11.01 54.07
N TRP A 249 0.96 11.79 53.31
CA TRP A 249 -0.51 11.71 53.38
C TRP A 249 -1.04 10.33 52.99
N ALA A 250 -0.50 9.74 51.93
CA ALA A 250 -0.87 8.39 51.50
C ALA A 250 -0.59 7.36 52.61
N LEU A 251 0.60 7.41 53.21
CA LEU A 251 0.97 6.52 54.32
C LEU A 251 0.07 6.72 55.54
N ALA A 252 -0.22 7.97 55.91
CA ALA A 252 -1.09 8.28 57.04
C ALA A 252 -2.52 7.76 56.82
N LEU A 253 -3.08 7.93 55.62
CA LEU A 253 -4.39 7.39 55.27
C LEU A 253 -4.41 5.86 55.28
N GLY A 254 -3.38 5.22 54.75
CA GLY A 254 -3.24 3.76 54.77
C GLY A 254 -3.16 3.21 56.19
N LEU A 255 -2.35 3.83 57.07
CA LEU A 255 -2.24 3.46 58.48
C LEU A 255 -3.57 3.69 59.23
N ASN A 256 -4.26 4.82 59.00
CA ASN A 256 -5.55 5.09 59.62
C ASN A 256 -6.60 4.02 59.26
N ARG A 257 -6.71 3.66 57.98
CA ARG A 257 -7.62 2.58 57.53
C ARG A 257 -7.23 1.23 58.11
N THR A 258 -5.94 0.94 58.20
CA THR A 258 -5.41 -0.28 58.82
C THR A 258 -5.81 -0.35 60.29
N ASP A 259 -5.66 0.74 61.05
CA ASP A 259 -6.06 0.81 62.47
C ASP A 259 -7.57 0.56 62.65
N ILE A 260 -8.41 1.11 61.78
CA ILE A 260 -9.87 0.87 61.79
C ILE A 260 -10.18 -0.63 61.63
N ILE A 261 -9.47 -1.33 60.76
CA ILE A 261 -9.64 -2.78 60.55
C ILE A 261 -9.12 -3.57 61.76
N LEU A 262 -7.96 -3.21 62.28
CA LEU A 262 -7.34 -3.88 63.42
C LEU A 262 -8.22 -3.77 64.69
N ARG A 263 -8.83 -2.60 64.94
CA ARG A 263 -9.73 -2.41 66.09
C ARG A 263 -10.93 -3.35 66.05
N LYS A 264 -11.46 -3.68 64.85
CA LYS A 264 -12.53 -4.69 64.70
C LYS A 264 -12.08 -6.09 65.08
N GLN A 265 -10.78 -6.36 65.03
CA GLN A 265 -10.15 -7.61 65.44
C GLN A 265 -9.55 -7.56 66.85
N LEU A 266 -9.88 -6.52 67.65
CA LEU A 266 -9.32 -6.27 68.98
C LEU A 266 -7.77 -6.18 68.99
N LYS A 267 -7.18 -5.72 67.87
CA LYS A 267 -5.75 -5.45 67.71
C LYS A 267 -5.50 -3.96 67.47
N ASN A 268 -4.27 -3.50 67.74
CA ASN A 268 -3.84 -2.13 67.51
C ASN A 268 -2.51 -2.09 66.75
N LEU A 269 -2.23 -0.98 66.05
CA LEU A 269 -0.94 -0.78 65.35
C LEU A 269 0.29 -0.84 66.27
N THR A 270 0.13 -0.55 67.56
CA THR A 270 1.23 -0.57 68.55
C THR A 270 1.72 -1.98 68.89
N LEU A 271 0.98 -3.02 68.51
CA LEU A 271 1.35 -4.43 68.72
C LEU A 271 2.29 -4.94 67.62
N PHE A 272 2.62 -4.12 66.62
CA PHE A 272 3.49 -4.50 65.53
C PHE A 272 4.90 -4.87 66.04
N ASP A 273 5.37 -6.03 65.60
CA ASP A 273 6.74 -6.50 65.68
C ASP A 273 7.17 -6.99 64.28
N TYR A 274 8.47 -7.09 64.05
CA TYR A 274 9.02 -7.45 62.75
C TYR A 274 8.70 -8.88 62.29
N ASN A 275 8.28 -9.76 63.21
CA ASN A 275 7.78 -11.10 62.90
C ASN A 275 6.30 -11.12 62.50
N ASP A 276 5.57 -9.99 62.61
CA ASP A 276 4.16 -9.90 62.25
C ASP A 276 3.98 -9.89 60.72
N THR A 277 3.17 -10.82 60.21
CA THR A 277 2.82 -10.92 58.79
C THR A 277 1.40 -10.45 58.47
N VAL A 278 0.58 -10.21 59.49
CA VAL A 278 -0.84 -9.85 59.37
C VAL A 278 -1.00 -8.34 59.21
N ILE A 279 -0.44 -7.54 60.12
CA ILE A 279 -0.53 -6.06 60.06
C ILE A 279 -0.01 -5.52 58.73
N PRO A 280 1.20 -5.88 58.26
CA PRO A 280 1.72 -5.36 56.99
C PRO A 280 0.93 -5.86 55.77
N LYS A 281 0.32 -7.06 55.81
CA LYS A 281 -0.57 -7.52 54.74
C LYS A 281 -1.85 -6.69 54.64
N ILE A 282 -2.44 -6.33 55.78
CA ILE A 282 -3.59 -5.40 55.82
C ILE A 282 -3.15 -4.03 55.31
N LEU A 283 -2.00 -3.53 55.77
CA LEU A 283 -1.48 -2.23 55.32
C LEU A 283 -1.24 -2.19 53.81
N ILE A 284 -0.65 -3.23 53.19
CA ILE A 284 -0.50 -3.28 51.72
C ILE A 284 -1.85 -3.19 51.02
N ASN A 285 -2.85 -3.95 51.50
CA ASN A 285 -4.19 -3.96 50.92
C ASN A 285 -4.83 -2.57 51.01
N GLU A 286 -4.74 -1.93 52.18
CA GLU A 286 -5.30 -0.61 52.40
C GLU A 286 -4.54 0.48 51.63
N MET A 287 -3.23 0.35 51.48
CA MET A 287 -2.42 1.24 50.64
C MET A 287 -2.85 1.17 49.17
N ASN A 288 -3.15 -0.01 48.64
CA ASN A 288 -3.71 -0.13 47.28
C ASN A 288 -5.10 0.50 47.14
N ASN A 289 -5.87 0.57 48.24
CA ASN A 289 -7.19 1.21 48.28
C ASN A 289 -7.14 2.73 48.55
N VAL A 290 -5.96 3.30 48.82
CA VAL A 290 -5.82 4.74 49.04
C VAL A 290 -6.13 5.50 47.74
N SER A 291 -7.09 6.42 47.83
CA SER A 291 -7.45 7.34 46.75
C SER A 291 -7.80 8.70 47.33
N PHE A 292 -7.05 9.74 46.99
CA PHE A 292 -7.32 11.12 47.40
C PHE A 292 -6.72 12.13 46.41
N ILE A 293 -7.14 13.39 46.48
CA ILE A 293 -6.56 14.49 45.70
C ILE A 293 -5.45 15.14 46.54
N GLY A 294 -4.20 15.00 46.09
CA GLY A 294 -3.01 15.59 46.70
C GLY A 294 -2.48 16.81 45.92
N LEU A 295 -1.29 17.29 46.29
CA LEU A 295 -0.63 18.44 45.64
C LEU A 295 -0.17 18.13 44.21
N THR A 296 0.00 16.87 43.86
CA THR A 296 0.41 16.41 42.53
C THR A 296 -0.73 15.79 41.71
N ASP A 297 -2.00 16.12 42.02
CA ASP A 297 -3.23 15.49 41.49
C ASP A 297 -3.67 14.26 42.31
N ARG A 298 -4.68 13.55 41.80
CA ARG A 298 -5.20 12.30 42.35
C ARG A 298 -4.07 11.27 42.52
N ILE A 299 -3.98 10.74 43.74
CA ILE A 299 -3.06 9.67 44.14
C ILE A 299 -3.84 8.37 44.18
N VAL A 300 -3.45 7.41 43.34
CA VAL A 300 -3.95 6.03 43.33
C VAL A 300 -2.76 5.12 43.04
N PHE A 301 -2.69 3.98 43.74
CA PHE A 301 -1.66 2.97 43.52
C PHE A 301 -2.23 1.73 42.85
N ILE A 302 -1.47 1.19 41.90
CA ILE A 302 -1.69 -0.13 41.31
C ILE A 302 -0.38 -0.89 41.45
N ASP A 303 -0.41 -2.00 42.19
CA ASP A 303 0.78 -2.80 42.49
C ASP A 303 1.95 -1.96 43.01
N GLY A 304 1.67 -1.06 43.96
CA GLY A 304 2.66 -0.15 44.54
C GLY A 304 3.08 1.04 43.66
N ASN A 305 2.68 1.08 42.39
CA ASN A 305 3.01 2.15 41.46
C ASN A 305 1.91 3.19 41.42
N ARG A 306 2.29 4.46 41.45
CA ARG A 306 1.32 5.52 41.18
C ARG A 306 0.91 5.52 39.70
N VAL A 307 -0.40 5.62 39.48
CA VAL A 307 -1.01 5.89 38.18
C VAL A 307 -1.69 7.25 38.18
N GLY A 308 -1.81 7.87 37.00
CA GLY A 308 -2.38 9.21 36.87
C GLY A 308 -2.35 9.73 35.44
N SER A 309 -2.72 11.00 35.28
CA SER A 309 -2.77 11.67 33.98
C SER A 309 -1.38 11.81 33.36
N VAL A 310 -1.29 11.62 32.05
CA VAL A 310 -0.05 11.69 31.26
C VAL A 310 -0.16 12.81 30.25
N ILE A 311 0.86 13.65 30.15
CA ILE A 311 0.99 14.70 29.15
C ILE A 311 1.67 14.13 27.92
N VAL A 312 1.09 14.42 26.75
CA VAL A 312 1.71 14.17 25.45
C VAL A 312 2.38 15.45 24.99
N MET A 313 3.68 15.36 24.74
CA MET A 313 4.52 16.44 24.29
C MET A 313 4.96 16.18 22.84
N GLN A 314 5.11 17.22 22.05
CA GLN A 314 5.75 17.15 20.74
C GLN A 314 6.87 18.19 20.64
N TYR A 315 8.00 17.80 20.06
CA TYR A 315 9.02 18.75 19.65
C TYR A 315 8.64 19.42 18.33
N GLN A 316 8.52 20.75 18.33
CA GLN A 316 8.19 21.54 17.14
C GLN A 316 9.25 22.61 16.95
N LYS A 317 9.87 22.67 15.77
CA LYS A 317 10.82 23.73 15.41
C LYS A 317 10.10 25.07 15.35
N ASN A 318 10.60 26.05 16.11
CA ASN A 318 10.17 27.44 16.04
C ASN A 318 11.39 28.36 15.83
N THR A 319 11.21 29.46 15.13
CA THR A 319 12.25 30.43 14.75
C THR A 319 12.89 31.15 15.94
N PHE A 320 12.21 31.21 17.09
CA PHE A 320 12.66 31.98 18.27
C PHE A 320 13.07 31.12 19.48
N ALA A 321 12.73 29.82 19.51
CA ALA A 321 13.18 28.87 20.53
C ALA A 321 12.86 27.42 20.11
N ASN A 322 13.71 26.46 20.47
CA ASN A 322 13.41 25.03 20.37
C ASN A 322 12.68 24.58 21.65
N TYR A 323 11.38 24.34 21.60
CA TYR A 323 10.62 23.90 22.77
C TYR A 323 9.74 22.70 22.47
N THR A 324 9.82 21.70 23.34
CA THR A 324 8.83 20.64 23.44
C THR A 324 7.54 21.25 24.00
N ILE A 325 6.45 21.17 23.24
CA ILE A 325 5.13 21.68 23.64
C ILE A 325 4.19 20.58 24.07
N GLN A 326 3.32 20.89 25.04
CA GLN A 326 2.18 20.04 25.35
C GLN A 326 1.18 20.12 24.19
N THR A 327 0.90 18.98 23.55
CA THR A 327 -0.09 18.84 22.47
C THR A 327 -1.30 18.01 22.89
N GLY A 328 -1.20 17.25 23.98
CA GLY A 328 -2.30 16.42 24.46
C GLY A 328 -2.17 16.01 25.92
N ASN A 329 -3.23 15.37 26.42
CA ASN A 329 -3.27 14.72 27.71
C ASN A 329 -4.04 13.39 27.62
N TYR A 330 -3.59 12.40 28.37
CA TYR A 330 -4.22 11.11 28.53
C TYR A 330 -4.68 10.98 29.98
N ASN A 331 -5.97 10.75 30.18
CA ASN A 331 -6.54 10.48 31.49
C ASN A 331 -6.61 8.96 31.71
N TYR A 332 -5.79 8.46 32.63
CA TYR A 332 -5.71 7.04 32.98
C TYR A 332 -7.05 6.48 33.47
N PHE A 333 -7.78 7.21 34.31
CA PHE A 333 -9.02 6.71 34.93
C PHE A 333 -10.22 6.63 33.96
N LYS A 334 -10.17 7.39 32.86
CA LYS A 334 -11.21 7.41 31.82
C LYS A 334 -10.78 6.68 30.55
N ASP A 335 -9.55 6.17 30.53
CA ASP A 335 -8.87 5.65 29.33
C ASP A 335 -9.07 6.55 28.09
N LYS A 336 -8.91 7.86 28.28
CA LYS A 336 -9.24 8.87 27.26
C LYS A 336 -8.04 9.74 26.93
N LEU A 337 -7.59 9.67 25.67
CA LEU A 337 -6.65 10.60 25.07
C LEU A 337 -7.38 11.82 24.51
N THR A 338 -6.90 13.02 24.82
CA THR A 338 -7.37 14.29 24.24
C THR A 338 -6.17 15.03 23.65
N LEU A 339 -6.27 15.41 22.38
CA LEU A 339 -5.26 16.18 21.65
C LEU A 339 -5.77 17.61 21.41
N GLY A 340 -4.88 18.55 21.08
CA GLY A 340 -5.25 19.95 20.85
C GLY A 340 -5.38 20.79 22.13
N VAL A 341 -4.68 20.41 23.19
CA VAL A 341 -4.83 21.04 24.50
C VAL A 341 -4.16 22.42 24.50
N LYS A 342 -4.83 23.43 25.07
CA LYS A 342 -4.35 24.84 25.15
C LYS A 342 -4.06 25.48 23.77
N GLY A 343 -4.79 25.08 22.72
CA GLY A 343 -4.62 25.60 21.36
C GLY A 343 -3.40 25.02 20.61
N ASN A 344 -2.62 24.15 21.25
CA ASN A 344 -1.46 23.50 20.66
C ASN A 344 -1.88 22.17 20.02
N THR A 345 -1.69 22.05 18.71
CA THR A 345 -1.97 20.82 17.96
C THR A 345 -0.68 20.11 17.56
N ILE A 346 -0.80 18.82 17.26
CA ILE A 346 0.29 18.03 16.69
C ILE A 346 0.53 18.53 15.25
N LYS A 347 1.79 18.83 14.93
CA LYS A 347 2.23 19.19 13.59
C LYS A 347 3.04 18.05 13.01
N TRP A 348 2.66 17.61 11.82
CA TRP A 348 3.41 16.62 11.07
C TRP A 348 4.28 17.32 10.03
N GLN A 349 5.39 16.69 9.67
CA GLN A 349 6.27 17.22 8.63
C GLN A 349 5.63 17.09 7.23
N GLY A 350 4.73 16.12 7.04
CA GLY A 350 3.87 16.01 5.86
C GLY A 350 2.48 16.62 6.09
N SER A 351 1.65 16.63 5.05
CA SER A 351 0.26 17.11 5.12
C SER A 351 -0.64 16.28 6.05
N PHE A 352 -0.24 15.04 6.34
CA PHE A 352 -0.99 14.08 7.16
C PHE A 352 -0.06 13.35 8.13
N ALA A 353 -0.66 12.68 9.12
CA ALA A 353 0.06 11.77 10.00
C ALA A 353 0.72 10.64 9.17
N PRO A 354 1.96 10.23 9.50
CA PRO A 354 2.61 9.11 8.81
C PRO A 354 1.80 7.83 8.94
N VAL A 355 1.80 6.98 7.92
CA VAL A 355 1.22 5.62 7.98
C VAL A 355 2.27 4.64 8.50
N ASP A 356 1.82 3.59 9.19
CA ASP A 356 2.70 2.55 9.74
C ASP A 356 3.17 1.53 8.69
N VAL A 357 2.49 1.46 7.54
CA VAL A 357 2.87 0.68 6.35
C VAL A 357 2.36 1.39 5.09
N GLU A 358 3.04 1.20 3.96
CA GLU A 358 2.56 1.69 2.66
C GLU A 358 1.23 1.04 2.29
N ARG A 359 0.26 1.87 1.91
CA ARG A 359 -0.96 1.37 1.25
C ARG A 359 -0.70 1.29 -0.25
N ILE A 360 -0.84 0.10 -0.80
CA ILE A 360 -0.78 -0.13 -2.24
C ILE A 360 -2.21 0.02 -2.77
N GLU A 361 -2.49 1.08 -3.52
CA GLU A 361 -3.76 1.23 -4.25
C GLU A 361 -3.58 0.72 -5.67
N ILE A 362 -4.44 -0.22 -6.10
CA ILE A 362 -4.36 -0.83 -7.43
C ILE A 362 -5.28 -0.04 -8.37
N GLU A 363 -4.71 0.52 -9.43
CA GLU A 363 -5.47 1.22 -10.49
C GLU A 363 -5.49 0.36 -11.75
N GLU A 364 -6.67 -0.12 -12.15
CA GLU A 364 -6.82 -0.89 -13.39
C GLU A 364 -6.89 0.03 -14.62
N ILE A 365 -6.06 -0.22 -15.62
CA ILE A 365 -6.07 0.49 -16.90
C ILE A 365 -7.01 -0.22 -17.89
N PHE A 366 -7.89 0.58 -18.49
CA PHE A 366 -8.92 0.16 -19.44
C PHE A 366 -8.69 0.79 -20.81
N ILE A 367 -9.26 0.20 -21.86
CA ILE A 367 -9.28 0.84 -23.18
C ILE A 367 -10.21 2.04 -23.09
N SER A 368 -9.74 3.21 -23.54
CA SER A 368 -10.54 4.43 -23.42
C SER A 368 -11.80 4.33 -24.29
N SER A 369 -12.96 4.68 -23.71
CA SER A 369 -14.25 4.63 -24.41
C SER A 369 -14.25 5.38 -25.76
N PRO A 370 -13.59 6.55 -25.92
CA PRO A 370 -13.53 7.24 -27.21
C PRO A 370 -12.78 6.43 -28.28
N VAL A 371 -11.66 5.79 -27.92
CA VAL A 371 -10.85 4.99 -28.85
C VAL A 371 -11.61 3.74 -29.29
N PHE A 372 -12.25 3.04 -28.36
CA PHE A 372 -13.08 1.89 -28.71
C PHE A 372 -14.22 2.26 -29.66
N THR A 373 -14.94 3.34 -29.34
CA THR A 373 -16.08 3.83 -30.14
C THR A 373 -15.65 4.19 -31.57
N LEU A 374 -14.50 4.84 -31.74
CA LEU A 374 -13.97 5.19 -33.06
C LEU A 374 -13.78 3.95 -33.95
N PHE A 375 -13.04 2.95 -33.46
CA PHE A 375 -12.76 1.74 -34.23
C PHE A 375 -14.01 0.86 -34.41
N ALA A 376 -14.93 0.87 -33.45
CA ALA A 376 -16.22 0.18 -33.59
C ALA A 376 -17.07 0.79 -34.70
N CYS A 377 -17.14 2.13 -34.80
CA CYS A 377 -17.83 2.82 -35.89
C CYS A 377 -17.19 2.51 -37.26
N LEU A 378 -15.85 2.55 -37.36
CA LEU A 378 -15.15 2.23 -38.60
C LEU A 378 -15.37 0.77 -39.04
N ALA A 379 -15.30 -0.17 -38.10
CA ALA A 379 -15.60 -1.58 -38.37
C ALA A 379 -17.07 -1.78 -38.78
N GLY A 380 -18.01 -1.09 -38.13
CA GLY A 380 -19.43 -1.12 -38.46
C GLY A 380 -19.72 -0.61 -39.88
N ILE A 381 -19.10 0.50 -40.28
CA ILE A 381 -19.17 1.02 -41.66
C ILE A 381 -18.62 -0.02 -42.65
N GLY A 382 -17.47 -0.63 -42.33
CA GLY A 382 -16.87 -1.70 -43.14
C GLY A 382 -17.79 -2.92 -43.32
N ILE A 383 -18.45 -3.37 -42.26
CA ILE A 383 -19.42 -4.47 -42.30
C ILE A 383 -20.64 -4.10 -43.15
N ALA A 384 -21.18 -2.89 -42.98
CA ALA A 384 -22.31 -2.41 -43.79
C ALA A 384 -21.95 -2.32 -45.28
N LEU A 385 -20.75 -1.84 -45.62
CA LEU A 385 -20.23 -1.84 -46.98
C LEU A 385 -20.09 -3.26 -47.55
N CYS A 386 -19.59 -4.22 -46.75
CA CYS A 386 -19.53 -5.62 -47.17
C CYS A 386 -20.91 -6.19 -47.48
N ALA A 387 -21.90 -5.94 -46.62
CA ALA A 387 -23.28 -6.38 -46.81
C ALA A 387 -23.89 -5.78 -48.08
N ALA A 388 -23.67 -4.49 -48.34
CA ALA A 388 -24.11 -3.82 -49.56
C ALA A 388 -23.46 -4.45 -50.81
N PHE A 389 -22.15 -4.73 -50.77
CA PHE A 389 -21.48 -5.40 -51.89
C PHE A 389 -21.95 -6.85 -52.09
N ILE A 390 -22.25 -7.60 -51.02
CA ILE A 390 -22.86 -8.93 -51.14
C ILE A 390 -24.22 -8.82 -51.84
N PHE A 391 -25.09 -7.90 -51.39
CA PHE A 391 -26.40 -7.67 -52.00
C PHE A 391 -26.29 -7.33 -53.49
N LEU A 392 -25.41 -6.38 -53.85
CA LEU A 392 -25.18 -6.03 -55.25
C LEU A 392 -24.63 -7.21 -56.08
N ASN A 393 -23.75 -8.03 -55.50
CA ASN A 393 -23.17 -9.19 -56.16
C ASN A 393 -24.21 -10.27 -56.47
N VAL A 394 -25.14 -10.50 -55.54
CA VAL A 394 -26.25 -11.45 -55.70
C VAL A 394 -27.30 -10.92 -56.68
N SER A 395 -27.74 -9.66 -56.51
CA SER A 395 -28.79 -9.07 -57.34
C SER A 395 -28.39 -8.96 -58.82
N LYS A 396 -27.13 -8.61 -59.10
CA LYS A 396 -26.61 -8.46 -60.47
C LYS A 396 -25.78 -9.66 -60.94
N GLN A 397 -25.97 -10.84 -60.35
CA GLN A 397 -25.17 -12.04 -60.66
C GLN A 397 -25.27 -12.51 -62.13
N HIS A 398 -26.34 -12.11 -62.84
CA HIS A 398 -26.55 -12.44 -64.25
C HIS A 398 -25.87 -11.46 -65.22
N ASP A 399 -25.43 -10.28 -64.75
CA ASP A 399 -24.72 -9.31 -65.58
C ASP A 399 -23.35 -9.84 -66.00
N ARG A 400 -22.99 -9.64 -67.28
CA ARG A 400 -21.74 -10.14 -67.88
C ARG A 400 -20.50 -9.79 -67.04
N LEU A 401 -20.42 -8.56 -66.53
CA LEU A 401 -19.27 -8.03 -65.78
C LEU A 401 -19.12 -8.72 -64.41
N ILE A 402 -20.21 -8.96 -63.69
CA ILE A 402 -20.19 -9.61 -62.37
C ILE A 402 -20.03 -11.12 -62.50
N LYS A 403 -20.68 -11.73 -63.50
CA LYS A 403 -20.57 -13.15 -63.82
C LYS A 403 -19.13 -13.56 -64.16
N MET A 404 -18.38 -12.72 -64.89
CA MET A 404 -16.97 -12.97 -65.24
C MET A 404 -16.02 -12.87 -64.02
N SER A 405 -16.36 -12.10 -62.98
CA SER A 405 -15.54 -11.92 -61.77
C SER A 405 -15.68 -13.07 -60.73
N SER A 406 -16.39 -14.16 -61.06
CA SER A 406 -16.63 -15.29 -60.15
C SER A 406 -17.40 -14.86 -58.88
N PRO A 407 -18.72 -14.59 -58.99
CA PRO A 407 -19.52 -13.96 -57.93
C PRO A 407 -19.52 -14.75 -56.61
N LYS A 408 -19.53 -16.09 -56.69
CA LYS A 408 -19.50 -16.96 -55.50
C LYS A 408 -18.23 -16.83 -54.67
N ILE A 409 -17.09 -16.59 -55.31
CA ILE A 409 -15.80 -16.40 -54.61
C ILE A 409 -15.70 -14.98 -54.05
N ASN A 410 -16.29 -13.99 -54.73
CA ASN A 410 -16.42 -12.62 -54.19
C ASN A 410 -17.24 -12.59 -52.90
N ILE A 411 -18.31 -13.39 -52.80
CA ILE A 411 -19.10 -13.51 -51.56
C ILE A 411 -18.25 -14.10 -50.43
N VAL A 412 -17.49 -15.18 -50.69
CA VAL A 412 -16.59 -15.79 -49.68
C VAL A 412 -15.56 -14.78 -49.17
N MET A 413 -14.99 -13.98 -50.07
CA MET A 413 -14.05 -12.92 -49.71
C MET A 413 -14.70 -11.86 -48.79
N LEU A 414 -15.91 -11.40 -49.13
CA LEU A 414 -16.65 -10.42 -48.32
C LEU A 414 -17.04 -10.97 -46.95
N LEU A 415 -17.41 -12.26 -46.85
CA LEU A 415 -17.64 -12.93 -45.57
C LEU A 415 -16.37 -12.99 -44.72
N GLY A 416 -15.21 -13.27 -45.34
CA GLY A 416 -13.91 -13.20 -44.67
C GLY A 416 -13.60 -11.80 -44.15
N SER A 417 -13.88 -10.76 -44.94
CA SER A 417 -13.70 -9.38 -44.51
C SER A 417 -14.62 -8.97 -43.35
N ILE A 418 -15.87 -9.43 -43.32
CA ILE A 418 -16.78 -9.22 -42.19
C ILE A 418 -16.20 -9.81 -40.90
N LEU A 419 -15.64 -11.02 -40.94
CA LEU A 419 -15.00 -11.65 -39.78
C LEU A 419 -13.78 -10.86 -39.30
N CYS A 420 -12.97 -10.30 -40.21
CA CYS A 420 -11.87 -9.42 -39.83
C CYS A 420 -12.36 -8.15 -39.14
N TYR A 421 -13.45 -7.52 -39.60
CA TYR A 421 -14.02 -6.36 -38.90
C TYR A 421 -14.60 -6.72 -37.52
N ILE A 422 -15.25 -7.89 -37.39
CA ILE A 422 -15.73 -8.38 -36.08
C ILE A 422 -14.57 -8.60 -35.11
N SER A 423 -13.41 -9.07 -35.57
CA SER A 423 -12.24 -9.25 -34.69
C SER A 423 -11.77 -7.94 -34.05
N VAL A 424 -11.91 -6.80 -34.73
CA VAL A 424 -11.56 -5.47 -34.18
C VAL A 424 -12.42 -5.16 -32.96
N LEU A 425 -13.71 -5.53 -33.00
CA LEU A 425 -14.60 -5.36 -31.85
C LEU A 425 -14.16 -6.23 -30.68
N PHE A 426 -13.82 -7.51 -30.93
CA PHE A 426 -13.39 -8.41 -29.86
C PHE A 426 -12.04 -8.03 -29.25
N PHE A 427 -11.09 -7.51 -30.03
CA PHE A 427 -9.82 -6.99 -29.48
C PHE A 427 -10.00 -5.75 -28.60
N GLY A 428 -11.08 -4.99 -28.80
CA GLY A 428 -11.34 -3.76 -28.06
C GLY A 428 -12.16 -3.93 -26.78
N LEU A 429 -12.69 -5.14 -26.52
CA LEU A 429 -13.42 -5.43 -25.30
C LEU A 429 -12.45 -5.65 -24.14
N ASP A 430 -12.71 -4.99 -23.01
CA ASP A 430 -11.93 -5.11 -21.78
C ASP A 430 -12.74 -5.68 -20.62
N SER A 431 -12.08 -5.94 -19.49
CA SER A 431 -12.72 -6.49 -18.29
C SER A 431 -13.82 -5.58 -17.72
N LYS A 432 -13.80 -4.28 -18.00
CA LYS A 432 -14.86 -3.35 -17.57
C LYS A 432 -16.13 -3.53 -18.40
N ALA A 433 -16.00 -3.77 -19.70
CA ALA A 433 -17.14 -3.97 -20.58
C ALA A 433 -17.82 -5.34 -20.40
N VAL A 434 -17.03 -6.42 -20.22
CA VAL A 434 -17.57 -7.80 -20.25
C VAL A 434 -17.42 -8.57 -18.94
N GLY A 435 -16.71 -8.03 -17.96
CA GLY A 435 -16.37 -8.71 -16.71
C GLY A 435 -15.20 -9.68 -16.85
N ILE A 436 -14.42 -9.84 -15.76
CA ILE A 436 -13.19 -10.65 -15.76
C ILE A 436 -13.41 -12.13 -16.06
N ARG A 437 -14.57 -12.69 -15.67
CA ARG A 437 -14.92 -14.10 -15.87
C ARG A 437 -15.20 -14.44 -17.33
N SER A 438 -15.74 -13.48 -18.09
CA SER A 438 -16.10 -13.66 -19.50
C SER A 438 -14.95 -13.29 -20.44
N MET A 439 -13.95 -12.55 -19.96
CA MET A 439 -12.82 -12.05 -20.75
C MET A 439 -12.06 -13.13 -21.54
N PRO A 440 -11.76 -14.33 -21.00
CA PRO A 440 -11.11 -15.39 -21.77
C PRO A 440 -11.90 -15.80 -23.04
N ILE A 441 -13.22 -15.79 -22.98
CA ILE A 441 -14.10 -16.17 -24.11
C ILE A 441 -13.93 -15.17 -25.27
N PHE A 442 -13.89 -13.88 -24.96
CA PHE A 442 -13.68 -12.83 -25.96
C PHE A 442 -12.26 -12.84 -26.54
N CYS A 443 -11.25 -13.17 -25.73
CA CYS A 443 -9.87 -13.34 -26.23
C CYS A 443 -9.73 -14.51 -27.20
N HIS A 444 -10.37 -15.64 -26.91
CA HIS A 444 -10.48 -16.73 -27.88
C HIS A 444 -11.23 -16.27 -29.14
N SER A 445 -12.37 -15.62 -28.97
CA SER A 445 -13.21 -15.17 -30.09
C SER A 445 -12.46 -14.21 -31.02
N ALA A 446 -11.65 -13.30 -30.47
CA ALA A 446 -10.78 -12.41 -31.22
C ALA A 446 -9.77 -13.20 -32.09
N ALA A 447 -9.04 -14.14 -31.49
CA ALA A 447 -8.04 -14.96 -32.20
C ALA A 447 -8.66 -15.83 -33.30
N TRP A 448 -9.83 -16.42 -33.04
CA TRP A 448 -10.56 -17.25 -34.01
C TRP A 448 -11.07 -16.44 -35.20
N THR A 449 -11.71 -15.30 -34.94
CA THR A 449 -12.30 -14.46 -35.99
C THR A 449 -11.25 -13.85 -36.91
N ILE A 450 -10.12 -13.37 -36.38
CA ILE A 450 -9.05 -12.84 -37.23
C ILE A 450 -8.38 -13.94 -38.07
N CYS A 451 -8.14 -15.13 -37.50
CA CYS A 451 -7.46 -16.23 -38.19
C CYS A 451 -8.31 -16.77 -39.35
N LEU A 452 -9.60 -17.04 -39.11
CA LEU A 452 -10.51 -17.54 -40.13
C LEU A 452 -10.90 -16.46 -41.15
N GLY A 453 -11.12 -15.23 -40.69
CA GLY A 453 -11.43 -14.09 -41.56
C GLY A 453 -10.33 -13.83 -42.57
N PHE A 454 -9.07 -13.84 -42.12
CA PHE A 454 -7.91 -13.70 -43.00
C PHE A 454 -7.88 -14.81 -44.07
N THR A 455 -8.09 -16.07 -43.71
CA THR A 455 -8.02 -17.18 -44.66
C THR A 455 -9.15 -17.17 -45.69
N LEU A 456 -10.37 -16.84 -45.28
CA LEU A 456 -11.49 -16.71 -46.21
C LEU A 456 -11.28 -15.54 -47.17
N GLY A 457 -10.81 -14.39 -46.66
CA GLY A 457 -10.51 -13.19 -47.45
C GLY A 457 -9.34 -13.40 -48.41
N PHE A 458 -8.16 -13.68 -47.87
CA PHE A 458 -6.94 -13.86 -48.66
C PHE A 458 -6.98 -15.14 -49.51
N GLY A 459 -7.53 -16.24 -48.99
CA GLY A 459 -7.68 -17.49 -49.74
C GLY A 459 -8.55 -17.33 -50.98
N ALA A 460 -9.58 -16.49 -50.93
CA ALA A 460 -10.38 -16.14 -52.09
C ALA A 460 -9.57 -15.37 -53.16
N LEU A 461 -8.71 -14.42 -52.75
CA LEU A 461 -7.79 -13.72 -53.67
C LEU A 461 -6.77 -14.69 -54.27
N PHE A 462 -6.17 -15.51 -53.42
CA PHE A 462 -5.14 -16.49 -53.77
C PHE A 462 -5.64 -17.47 -54.85
N TRP A 463 -6.78 -18.14 -54.61
CA TRP A 463 -7.32 -19.13 -55.55
C TRP A 463 -7.89 -18.50 -56.82
N LYS A 464 -8.33 -17.23 -56.77
CA LYS A 464 -8.66 -16.45 -57.97
C LYS A 464 -7.43 -16.21 -58.84
N THR A 465 -6.33 -15.78 -58.25
CA THR A 465 -5.06 -15.57 -58.98
C THR A 465 -4.51 -16.89 -59.52
N TRP A 466 -4.61 -17.98 -58.75
CA TRP A 466 -4.23 -19.31 -59.23
C TRP A 466 -5.04 -19.77 -60.44
N ARG A 467 -6.35 -19.49 -60.47
CA ARG A 467 -7.18 -19.77 -61.66
C ARG A 467 -6.62 -19.07 -62.90
N VAL A 468 -6.28 -17.77 -62.79
CA VAL A 468 -5.68 -17.00 -63.90
C VAL A 468 -4.36 -17.61 -64.34
N TYR A 469 -3.48 -17.92 -63.39
CA TYR A 469 -2.18 -18.55 -63.63
C TYR A 469 -2.32 -19.90 -64.37
N SER A 470 -3.23 -20.75 -63.91
CA SER A 470 -3.46 -22.08 -64.49
C SER A 470 -4.00 -22.03 -65.92
N ILE A 471 -4.83 -21.04 -66.24
CA ILE A 471 -5.36 -20.81 -67.60
C ILE A 471 -4.26 -20.29 -68.51
N TYR A 472 -3.46 -19.32 -68.04
CA TYR A 472 -2.38 -18.71 -68.82
C TYR A 472 -1.25 -19.71 -69.14
N ARG A 473 -0.86 -20.56 -68.19
CA ARG A 473 0.25 -21.51 -68.34
C ARG A 473 -0.12 -22.79 -69.10
N ASN A 474 -1.39 -22.94 -69.51
CA ASN A 474 -1.83 -24.13 -70.23
C ASN A 474 -1.32 -24.13 -71.70
N LYS A 475 -0.26 -24.89 -71.98
CA LYS A 475 0.36 -25.00 -73.31
C LYS A 475 -0.45 -25.80 -74.33
N THR A 476 -1.53 -26.50 -73.94
CA THR A 476 -2.24 -27.46 -74.82
C THR A 476 -3.36 -26.85 -75.69
N LYS A 477 -3.60 -25.52 -75.67
CA LYS A 477 -4.68 -24.80 -76.39
C LYS A 477 -6.11 -25.37 -76.24
N ARG A 478 -6.34 -26.36 -75.36
CA ARG A 478 -7.68 -26.81 -74.96
C ARG A 478 -8.24 -25.85 -73.89
N SER A 479 -9.50 -25.43 -74.04
CA SER A 479 -10.17 -24.57 -73.07
C SER A 479 -10.42 -25.31 -71.75
N ILE A 480 -9.70 -24.95 -70.69
CA ILE A 480 -9.91 -25.51 -69.35
C ILE A 480 -10.97 -24.68 -68.63
N ILE A 481 -12.14 -25.27 -68.38
CA ILE A 481 -13.21 -24.63 -67.60
C ILE A 481 -13.10 -25.07 -66.14
N ILE A 482 -12.48 -24.23 -65.30
CA ILE A 482 -12.41 -24.44 -63.85
C ILE A 482 -13.69 -23.91 -63.19
N LYS A 483 -14.43 -24.79 -62.50
CA LYS A 483 -15.69 -24.44 -61.82
C LYS A 483 -15.41 -23.78 -60.46
N ASP A 484 -16.16 -22.72 -60.14
CA ASP A 484 -16.07 -22.01 -58.84
C ASP A 484 -16.25 -22.93 -57.63
N LYS A 485 -17.08 -23.98 -57.75
CA LYS A 485 -17.27 -24.98 -56.68
C LYS A 485 -15.96 -25.68 -56.28
N SER A 486 -15.08 -25.96 -57.25
CA SER A 486 -13.78 -26.58 -56.99
C SER A 486 -12.82 -25.62 -56.28
N LEU A 487 -12.86 -24.33 -56.63
CA LEU A 487 -12.03 -23.31 -55.97
C LEU A 487 -12.51 -23.03 -54.53
N ILE A 488 -13.83 -22.98 -54.31
CA ILE A 488 -14.42 -22.83 -52.96
C ILE A 488 -14.04 -24.03 -52.07
N GLY A 489 -14.06 -25.25 -52.61
CA GLY A 489 -13.60 -26.44 -51.87
C GLY A 489 -12.14 -26.32 -51.40
N LYS A 490 -11.26 -25.75 -52.23
CA LYS A 490 -9.85 -25.50 -51.86
C LYS A 490 -9.70 -24.39 -50.81
N ILE A 491 -10.52 -23.34 -50.88
CA ILE A 491 -10.55 -22.29 -49.83
C ILE A 491 -10.99 -22.92 -48.50
N PHE A 492 -12.05 -23.72 -48.51
CA PHE A 492 -12.56 -24.38 -47.30
C PHE A 492 -11.55 -25.36 -46.71
N ALA A 493 -10.77 -26.06 -47.53
CA ALA A 493 -9.68 -26.91 -47.06
C ALA A 493 -8.60 -26.10 -46.30
N LEU A 494 -8.23 -24.90 -46.78
CA LEU A 494 -7.33 -24.01 -46.05
C LEU A 494 -7.94 -23.54 -44.72
N THR A 495 -9.23 -23.21 -44.72
CA THR A 495 -9.96 -22.81 -43.51
C THR A 495 -10.06 -23.94 -42.48
N ILE A 496 -10.29 -25.19 -42.91
CA ILE A 496 -10.28 -26.36 -42.02
C ILE A 496 -8.89 -26.51 -41.39
N PHE A 497 -7.81 -26.37 -42.17
CA PHE A 497 -6.46 -26.47 -41.64
C PHE A 497 -6.21 -25.44 -40.53
N ASP A 498 -6.63 -24.20 -40.71
CA ASP A 498 -6.53 -23.18 -39.65
C ASP A 498 -7.42 -23.47 -38.45
N ALA A 499 -8.63 -23.99 -38.67
CA ALA A 499 -9.53 -24.38 -37.59
C ALA A 499 -8.90 -25.51 -36.75
N VAL A 500 -8.23 -26.48 -37.37
CA VAL A 500 -7.51 -27.54 -36.64
C VAL A 500 -6.41 -26.95 -35.75
N ILE A 501 -5.60 -26.00 -36.26
CA ILE A 501 -4.58 -25.31 -35.46
C ILE A 501 -5.22 -24.58 -34.26
N MET A 502 -6.33 -23.87 -34.48
CA MET A 502 -7.02 -23.14 -33.41
C MET A 502 -7.68 -24.06 -32.37
N ILE A 503 -8.24 -25.20 -32.78
CA ILE A 503 -8.77 -26.23 -31.87
C ILE A 503 -7.66 -26.80 -31.01
N LEU A 504 -6.51 -27.14 -31.62
CA LEU A 504 -5.35 -27.64 -30.88
C LEU A 504 -4.85 -26.61 -29.86
N TRP A 505 -4.77 -25.34 -30.23
CA TRP A 505 -4.41 -24.28 -29.29
C TRP A 505 -5.41 -24.21 -28.12
N HIS A 506 -6.71 -24.22 -28.41
CA HIS A 506 -7.74 -24.14 -27.37
C HIS A 506 -7.73 -25.32 -26.38
N ILE A 507 -7.48 -26.55 -26.87
CA ILE A 507 -7.48 -27.75 -26.03
C ILE A 507 -6.18 -27.92 -25.25
N ILE A 508 -5.04 -27.67 -25.90
CA ILE A 508 -3.70 -27.95 -25.33
C ILE A 508 -3.23 -26.81 -24.43
N ASP A 509 -3.48 -25.55 -24.81
CA ASP A 509 -2.99 -24.36 -24.10
C ASP A 509 -4.03 -23.23 -24.14
N PRO A 510 -5.14 -23.37 -23.40
CA PRO A 510 -6.24 -22.42 -23.42
C PRO A 510 -5.78 -21.02 -22.95
N ILE A 511 -6.30 -19.98 -23.61
CA ILE A 511 -6.00 -18.59 -23.27
C ILE A 511 -6.72 -18.22 -21.97
N TYR A 512 -5.98 -17.69 -21.00
CA TYR A 512 -6.50 -17.21 -19.72
C TYR A 512 -6.11 -15.75 -19.48
N THR A 513 -6.75 -15.10 -18.50
CA THR A 513 -6.45 -13.72 -18.13
C THR A 513 -5.35 -13.65 -17.07
N LYS A 514 -4.40 -12.74 -17.26
CA LYS A 514 -3.33 -12.46 -16.30
C LYS A 514 -3.27 -10.96 -16.02
N GLN A 515 -3.13 -10.64 -14.74
CA GLN A 515 -2.89 -9.30 -14.24
C GLN A 515 -1.40 -8.95 -14.37
N VAL A 516 -1.08 -7.86 -15.07
CA VAL A 516 0.30 -7.39 -15.27
C VAL A 516 0.45 -5.97 -14.73
N THR A 517 1.44 -5.77 -13.87
CA THR A 517 1.79 -4.47 -13.32
C THR A 517 2.48 -3.62 -14.37
N LEU A 518 1.93 -2.45 -14.63
CA LEU A 518 2.56 -1.41 -15.43
C LEU A 518 3.47 -0.56 -14.53
N ASN A 519 4.51 0.05 -15.11
CA ASN A 519 5.50 0.82 -14.35
C ASN A 519 4.80 1.82 -13.41
N PRO A 520 5.18 1.86 -12.12
CA PRO A 520 4.49 2.69 -11.14
C PRO A 520 4.60 4.17 -11.54
N LYS A 521 3.45 4.83 -11.70
CA LYS A 521 3.39 6.30 -11.77
C LYS A 521 3.71 6.88 -10.39
N LEU A 522 4.40 8.01 -10.40
CA LEU A 522 5.00 8.69 -9.26
C LEU A 522 4.04 8.94 -8.07
N GLU A 523 4.63 8.89 -6.86
CA GLU A 523 4.08 9.24 -5.53
C GLU A 523 3.02 10.35 -5.57
N THR A 524 1.75 9.99 -5.35
CA THR A 524 0.72 10.95 -4.88
C THR A 524 0.54 10.72 -3.38
N ASN A 525 1.27 11.53 -2.60
CA ASN A 525 1.40 11.50 -1.15
C ASN A 525 2.29 10.38 -0.60
N ALA A 526 3.19 10.72 0.33
CA ALA A 526 4.20 9.83 0.95
C ALA A 526 3.66 8.57 1.68
N ALA A 527 2.36 8.29 1.59
CA ALA A 527 1.65 7.21 2.27
C ALA A 527 0.98 6.19 1.32
N VAL A 528 0.79 6.51 0.04
CA VAL A 528 0.09 5.65 -0.93
C VAL A 528 0.94 5.45 -2.17
N ILE A 529 1.24 4.20 -2.51
CA ILE A 529 1.85 3.84 -3.79
C ILE A 529 0.74 3.32 -4.70
N THR A 530 0.37 4.09 -5.70
CA THR A 530 -0.58 3.65 -6.72
C THR A 530 0.13 2.74 -7.71
N ARG A 531 -0.28 1.47 -7.78
CA ARG A 531 0.21 0.50 -8.77
C ARG A 531 -0.80 0.38 -9.89
N SER A 532 -0.43 0.89 -11.07
CA SER A 532 -1.25 0.71 -12.27
C SER A 532 -1.10 -0.71 -12.82
N VAL A 533 -2.20 -1.30 -13.25
CA VAL A 533 -2.28 -2.70 -13.66
C VAL A 533 -3.13 -2.83 -14.91
N ALA A 534 -2.74 -3.70 -15.84
CA ALA A 534 -3.58 -4.13 -16.96
C ALA A 534 -3.93 -5.62 -16.88
N ILE A 535 -5.13 -5.97 -17.36
CA ILE A 535 -5.57 -7.35 -17.56
C ILE A 535 -5.31 -7.71 -19.02
N ILE A 536 -4.43 -8.68 -19.25
CA ILE A 536 -4.08 -9.16 -20.59
C ILE A 536 -4.45 -10.64 -20.75
N CYS A 537 -4.60 -11.06 -22.00
CA CYS A 537 -4.85 -12.46 -22.35
C CYS A 537 -3.55 -13.15 -22.74
N VAL A 538 -3.25 -14.25 -22.07
CA VAL A 538 -2.01 -15.02 -22.21
C VAL A 538 -2.30 -16.51 -22.25
N SER A 539 -1.35 -17.27 -22.78
CA SER A 539 -1.30 -18.74 -22.69
C SER A 539 0.14 -19.13 -22.35
N ASN A 540 0.37 -20.36 -21.87
CA ASN A 540 1.68 -20.76 -21.37
C ASN A 540 2.74 -20.74 -22.47
N TYR A 541 2.34 -21.09 -23.69
CA TYR A 541 3.18 -21.18 -24.88
C TYR A 541 2.69 -20.26 -26.00
N MET A 542 2.14 -19.09 -25.64
CA MET A 542 1.54 -18.13 -26.58
C MET A 542 2.46 -17.80 -27.77
N THR A 543 3.75 -17.59 -27.52
CA THR A 543 4.73 -17.29 -28.56
C THR A 543 4.87 -18.41 -29.58
N ILE A 544 4.84 -19.67 -29.15
CA ILE A 544 4.97 -20.84 -30.03
C ILE A 544 3.76 -20.92 -30.96
N TRP A 545 2.55 -20.81 -30.42
CA TRP A 545 1.31 -20.83 -31.21
C TRP A 545 1.25 -19.68 -32.23
N MET A 546 1.62 -18.48 -31.80
CA MET A 546 1.68 -17.31 -32.68
C MET A 546 2.69 -17.48 -33.82
N VAL A 547 3.88 -18.02 -33.53
CA VAL A 547 4.90 -18.32 -34.55
C VAL A 547 4.40 -19.36 -35.55
N VAL A 548 3.77 -20.45 -35.09
CA VAL A 548 3.20 -21.49 -35.98
C VAL A 548 2.18 -20.88 -36.94
N ILE A 549 1.24 -20.08 -36.43
CA ILE A 549 0.23 -19.40 -37.25
C ILE A 549 0.90 -18.43 -38.22
N TYR A 550 1.78 -17.55 -37.75
CA TYR A 550 2.44 -16.54 -38.58
C TYR A 550 3.31 -17.14 -39.68
N CYS A 551 4.07 -18.20 -39.41
CA CYS A 551 4.84 -18.90 -40.42
C CYS A 551 3.95 -19.48 -41.52
N TRP A 552 2.85 -20.16 -41.13
CA TRP A 552 1.89 -20.70 -42.09
C TRP A 552 1.24 -19.60 -42.94
N LYS A 553 0.78 -18.51 -42.33
CA LYS A 553 0.20 -17.37 -43.07
C LYS A 553 1.22 -16.72 -43.99
N PHE A 554 2.45 -16.53 -43.52
CA PHE A 554 3.52 -15.92 -44.31
C PHE A 554 3.80 -16.73 -45.59
N LEU A 555 3.89 -18.06 -45.48
CA LEU A 555 4.05 -18.95 -46.64
C LEU A 555 2.90 -18.77 -47.65
N LEU A 556 1.65 -18.70 -47.18
CA LEU A 556 0.50 -18.45 -48.04
C LEU A 556 0.59 -17.09 -48.75
N ILE A 557 0.99 -16.03 -48.05
CA ILE A 557 1.08 -14.69 -48.63
C ILE A 557 2.22 -14.62 -49.66
N VAL A 558 3.40 -15.17 -49.35
CA VAL A 558 4.54 -15.21 -50.27
C VAL A 558 4.17 -15.97 -51.55
N PHE A 559 3.50 -17.12 -51.42
CA PHE A 559 3.07 -17.87 -52.59
C PHE A 559 1.99 -17.13 -53.38
N GLY A 560 1.06 -16.43 -52.71
CA GLY A 560 0.09 -15.56 -53.37
C GLY A 560 0.74 -14.40 -54.14
N ALA A 561 1.75 -13.76 -53.55
CA ALA A 561 2.51 -12.69 -54.18
C ALA A 561 3.29 -13.21 -55.40
N PHE A 562 3.88 -14.41 -55.31
CA PHE A 562 4.52 -15.08 -56.44
C PHE A 562 3.53 -15.31 -57.60
N LEU A 563 2.34 -15.85 -57.31
CA LEU A 563 1.31 -16.04 -58.35
C LEU A 563 0.82 -14.71 -58.94
N ALA A 564 0.70 -13.66 -58.12
CA ALA A 564 0.34 -12.32 -58.60
C ALA A 564 1.42 -11.73 -59.52
N TRP A 565 2.70 -11.96 -59.22
CA TRP A 565 3.81 -11.54 -60.07
C TRP A 565 3.79 -12.25 -61.42
N GLU A 566 3.65 -13.58 -61.43
CA GLU A 566 3.60 -14.39 -62.65
C GLU A 566 2.42 -14.00 -63.56
N THR A 567 1.31 -13.51 -62.99
CA THR A 567 0.10 -13.18 -63.74
C THR A 567 -0.02 -11.71 -64.16
N ARG A 568 0.96 -10.85 -63.83
CA ARG A 568 0.89 -9.39 -64.04
C ARG A 568 0.81 -8.95 -65.51
N HIS A 569 1.41 -9.74 -66.41
CA HIS A 569 1.47 -9.43 -67.85
C HIS A 569 0.29 -10.02 -68.64
N VAL A 570 -0.68 -10.66 -67.96
CA VAL A 570 -1.85 -11.26 -68.62
C VAL A 570 -2.89 -10.17 -68.89
N THR A 571 -3.03 -9.73 -70.14
CA THR A 571 -4.04 -8.77 -70.59
C THR A 571 -5.07 -9.44 -71.49
N ILE A 572 -6.02 -10.16 -70.87
CA ILE A 572 -7.18 -10.74 -71.57
C ILE A 572 -8.39 -9.88 -71.19
N PRO A 573 -9.16 -9.32 -72.14
CA PRO A 573 -10.29 -8.42 -71.85
C PRO A 573 -11.39 -9.09 -71.00
N GLU A 574 -11.50 -10.42 -71.05
CA GLU A 574 -12.40 -11.23 -70.21
C GLU A 574 -11.90 -11.42 -68.77
N LEU A 575 -10.66 -11.02 -68.45
CA LEU A 575 -9.99 -11.18 -67.15
C LEU A 575 -9.39 -9.86 -66.61
N ASN A 576 -9.97 -8.70 -66.93
CA ASN A 576 -9.45 -7.39 -66.53
C ASN A 576 -9.37 -7.15 -64.99
N ASP A 577 -9.96 -8.03 -64.18
CA ASP A 577 -9.94 -8.03 -62.70
C ASP A 577 -8.58 -8.50 -62.12
N SER A 578 -7.75 -9.19 -62.92
CA SER A 578 -6.50 -9.81 -62.45
C SER A 578 -5.47 -8.82 -61.90
N LYS A 579 -5.35 -7.64 -62.53
CA LYS A 579 -4.40 -6.59 -62.10
C LYS A 579 -4.80 -5.97 -60.76
N LEU A 580 -6.09 -5.75 -60.55
CA LEU A 580 -6.63 -5.21 -59.29
C LEU A 580 -6.46 -6.22 -58.15
N ILE A 581 -6.73 -7.50 -58.41
CA ILE A 581 -6.48 -8.58 -57.44
C ILE A 581 -4.99 -8.67 -57.07
N GLY A 582 -4.08 -8.53 -58.05
CA GLY A 582 -2.64 -8.49 -57.80
C GLY A 582 -2.23 -7.32 -56.91
N LEU A 583 -2.78 -6.12 -57.15
CA LEU A 583 -2.55 -4.93 -56.29
C LEU A 583 -3.01 -5.18 -54.84
N CYS A 584 -4.17 -5.81 -54.65
CA CYS A 584 -4.65 -6.16 -53.31
C CYS A 584 -3.74 -7.18 -52.60
N ILE A 585 -3.23 -8.19 -53.31
CA ILE A 585 -2.30 -9.17 -52.74
C ILE A 585 -1.01 -8.49 -52.24
N TYR A 586 -0.45 -7.55 -53.02
CA TYR A 586 0.72 -6.78 -52.58
C TYR A 586 0.41 -5.86 -51.39
N ASN A 587 -0.75 -5.21 -51.37
CA ASN A 587 -1.19 -4.39 -50.25
C ASN A 587 -1.30 -5.21 -48.95
N VAL A 588 -1.94 -6.39 -49.02
CA VAL A 588 -2.06 -7.31 -47.88
C VAL A 588 -0.67 -7.77 -47.41
N PHE A 589 0.24 -8.11 -48.32
CA PHE A 589 1.60 -8.52 -47.96
C PHE A 589 2.35 -7.44 -47.19
N VAL A 590 2.39 -6.21 -47.70
CA VAL A 590 3.13 -5.11 -47.06
C VAL A 590 2.53 -4.77 -45.69
N LEU A 591 1.20 -4.65 -45.60
CA LEU A 591 0.52 -4.27 -44.36
C LEU A 591 0.59 -5.35 -43.28
N CYS A 592 0.50 -6.63 -43.64
CA CYS A 592 0.62 -7.71 -42.68
C CYS A 592 2.06 -7.85 -42.14
N VAL A 593 3.09 -7.74 -42.99
CA VAL A 593 4.49 -7.81 -42.55
C VAL A 593 4.84 -6.63 -41.64
N THR A 594 4.47 -5.41 -42.03
CA THR A 594 4.72 -4.21 -41.23
C THR A 594 3.93 -4.20 -39.92
N GLY A 595 2.67 -4.62 -39.93
CA GLY A 595 1.83 -4.71 -38.73
C GLY A 595 2.38 -5.69 -37.68
N VAL A 596 2.85 -6.87 -38.11
CA VAL A 596 3.45 -7.86 -37.18
C VAL A 596 4.75 -7.34 -36.56
N LEU A 597 5.60 -6.67 -37.35
CA LEU A 597 6.85 -6.09 -36.83
C LEU A 597 6.59 -4.97 -35.81
N LEU A 598 5.64 -4.07 -36.09
CA LEU A 598 5.32 -2.97 -35.19
C LEU A 598 4.67 -3.44 -33.89
N THR A 599 3.78 -4.42 -33.95
CA THR A 599 3.14 -5.00 -32.76
C THR A 599 4.12 -5.79 -31.88
N ALA A 600 5.16 -6.40 -32.46
CA ALA A 600 6.23 -7.04 -31.69
C ALA A 600 7.13 -6.04 -30.94
N VAL A 601 7.27 -4.81 -31.45
CA VAL A 601 8.08 -3.74 -30.82
C VAL A 601 7.29 -3.00 -29.75
N VAL A 602 6.00 -2.77 -29.97
CA VAL A 602 5.13 -2.00 -29.07
C VAL A 602 4.45 -2.94 -28.07
N THR A 603 5.16 -3.27 -26.99
CA THR A 603 4.71 -4.25 -25.98
C THR A 603 4.29 -3.62 -24.64
N ALA A 604 4.56 -2.33 -24.42
CA ALA A 604 4.47 -1.73 -23.09
C ALA A 604 3.09 -1.15 -22.71
N ASP A 605 2.24 -0.81 -23.69
CA ASP A 605 0.94 -0.16 -23.45
C ASP A 605 -0.22 -0.84 -24.21
N PRO A 606 -1.23 -1.40 -23.49
CA PRO A 606 -2.39 -2.06 -24.08
C PRO A 606 -3.20 -1.15 -25.03
N ILE A 607 -3.33 0.14 -24.71
CA ILE A 607 -4.10 1.09 -25.52
C ILE A 607 -3.42 1.28 -26.88
N THR A 608 -2.12 1.54 -26.86
CA THR A 608 -1.33 1.70 -28.08
C THR A 608 -1.33 0.42 -28.93
N SER A 609 -1.22 -0.75 -28.31
CA SER A 609 -1.27 -2.04 -29.01
C SER A 609 -2.61 -2.25 -29.74
N TYR A 610 -3.73 -1.98 -29.06
CA TYR A 610 -5.07 -2.06 -29.66
C TYR A 610 -5.22 -1.11 -30.86
N CYS A 611 -4.84 0.17 -30.70
CA CYS A 611 -4.92 1.17 -31.78
C CYS A 611 -4.15 0.72 -33.04
N LEU A 612 -2.95 0.16 -32.86
CA LEU A 612 -2.14 -0.32 -33.98
C LEU A 612 -2.83 -1.50 -34.68
N ILE A 613 -3.21 -2.55 -33.94
CA ILE A 613 -3.85 -3.74 -34.49
C ILE A 613 -5.14 -3.38 -35.23
N ALA A 614 -6.01 -2.58 -34.60
CA ALA A 614 -7.29 -2.15 -35.18
C ALA A 614 -7.08 -1.33 -36.47
N SER A 615 -6.12 -0.40 -36.48
CA SER A 615 -5.82 0.43 -37.66
C SER A 615 -5.35 -0.41 -38.84
N PHE A 616 -4.42 -1.34 -38.62
CA PHE A 616 -3.90 -2.20 -39.70
C PHE A 616 -5.00 -3.10 -40.28
N ILE A 617 -5.84 -3.70 -39.43
CA ILE A 617 -6.94 -4.56 -39.87
C ILE A 617 -7.93 -3.74 -40.70
N VAL A 618 -8.46 -2.63 -40.15
CA VAL A 618 -9.47 -1.80 -40.83
C VAL A 618 -8.94 -1.23 -42.14
N PHE A 619 -7.71 -0.73 -42.17
CA PHE A 619 -7.13 -0.16 -43.39
C PHE A 619 -6.92 -1.23 -44.46
N CYS A 620 -6.32 -2.36 -44.10
CA CYS A 620 -6.03 -3.45 -45.03
C CYS A 620 -7.30 -4.03 -45.66
N THR A 621 -8.33 -4.30 -44.84
CA THR A 621 -9.61 -4.85 -45.32
C THR A 621 -10.36 -3.84 -46.18
N SER A 622 -10.44 -2.58 -45.75
CA SER A 622 -11.18 -1.54 -46.48
C SER A 622 -10.58 -1.26 -47.86
N VAL A 623 -9.26 -1.11 -47.95
CA VAL A 623 -8.56 -0.91 -49.23
C VAL A 623 -8.82 -2.10 -50.17
N THR A 624 -8.74 -3.32 -49.66
CA THR A 624 -8.98 -4.54 -50.44
C THR A 624 -10.39 -4.59 -51.03
N ILE A 625 -11.40 -4.28 -50.22
CA ILE A 625 -12.80 -4.27 -50.68
C ILE A 625 -13.03 -3.15 -51.70
N ILE A 626 -12.56 -1.94 -51.41
CA ILE A 626 -12.77 -0.76 -52.26
C ILE A 626 -12.16 -0.98 -53.65
N VAL A 627 -10.90 -1.43 -53.71
CA VAL A 627 -10.17 -1.65 -54.97
C VAL A 627 -10.86 -2.70 -55.85
N ILE A 628 -11.43 -3.75 -55.25
CA ILE A 628 -12.02 -4.87 -56.01
C ILE A 628 -13.45 -4.58 -56.47
N PHE A 629 -14.26 -3.88 -55.66
CA PHE A 629 -15.70 -3.75 -55.90
C PHE A 629 -16.12 -2.39 -56.45
N VAL A 630 -15.45 -1.29 -56.11
CA VAL A 630 -15.85 0.06 -56.59
C VAL A 630 -15.79 0.17 -58.13
N PRO A 631 -14.74 -0.30 -58.83
CA PRO A 631 -14.72 -0.25 -60.30
C PRO A 631 -15.89 -1.02 -60.95
N LYS A 632 -16.35 -2.11 -60.31
CA LYS A 632 -17.44 -2.96 -60.81
C LYS A 632 -18.80 -2.27 -60.69
N VAL A 633 -19.03 -1.54 -59.60
CA VAL A 633 -20.25 -0.76 -59.40
C VAL A 633 -20.29 0.44 -60.36
N SER A 634 -19.16 1.16 -60.52
CA SER A 634 -19.07 2.31 -61.43
C SER A 634 -19.33 1.94 -62.89
N HIS A 635 -18.76 0.83 -63.37
CA HIS A 635 -19.01 0.35 -64.73
C HIS A 635 -20.46 -0.13 -64.93
N SER A 636 -21.07 -0.78 -63.95
CA SER A 636 -22.48 -1.24 -64.05
C SER A 636 -23.47 -0.08 -64.17
N ASN A 637 -23.22 1.07 -63.50
CA ASN A 637 -24.09 2.25 -63.60
C ASN A 637 -23.94 3.02 -64.93
N LYS A 638 -22.77 2.99 -65.58
CA LYS A 638 -22.58 3.62 -66.92
C LYS A 638 -23.34 2.94 -68.06
N TYR A 639 -23.78 1.68 -67.89
CA TYR A 639 -24.63 1.00 -68.87
C TYR A 639 -26.13 1.29 -68.67
N LEU A 640 -26.53 1.76 -67.49
CA LEU A 640 -27.92 2.17 -67.21
C LEU A 640 -28.27 3.55 -67.78
N THR A 641 -27.29 4.39 -68.13
CA THR A 641 -27.50 5.73 -68.72
C THR A 641 -27.47 5.76 -70.25
N LYS A 642 -27.47 4.61 -70.93
CA LYS A 642 -27.51 4.51 -72.41
C LYS A 642 -28.69 3.66 -72.89
N PHE A 643 -29.88 4.24 -72.89
CA PHE A 643 -30.99 3.91 -73.81
C PHE A 643 -31.75 5.21 -74.15
N PRO A 644 -32.27 5.36 -75.39
CA PRO A 644 -32.15 6.60 -76.17
C PRO A 644 -33.28 7.60 -75.93
N ILE A 645 -32.91 8.88 -75.89
CA ILE A 645 -33.81 10.01 -76.13
C ILE A 645 -34.01 10.10 -77.65
N LEU A 646 -35.22 9.79 -78.10
CA LEU A 646 -35.76 10.18 -79.41
C LEU A 646 -37.12 10.83 -79.14
N PHE A 647 -37.38 11.95 -79.84
CA PHE A 647 -38.52 12.88 -79.78
C PHE A 647 -38.40 14.05 -78.80
N TYR A 648 -38.03 15.22 -79.33
CA TYR A 648 -39.04 16.27 -79.54
C TYR A 648 -38.73 17.06 -80.82
N SER A 649 -39.77 17.24 -81.61
CA SER A 649 -39.86 18.10 -82.79
C SER A 649 -39.83 19.59 -82.43
N SER A 650 -39.63 20.39 -83.49
CA SER A 650 -39.69 21.86 -83.64
C SER A 650 -38.57 22.67 -83.04
#